data_AF-A0A4R2KPV7-F1
#
_entry.id   AF-A0A4R2KPV7-F1
#
_cell.length_a   1.000
_cell.length_b   1.000
_cell.length_c   1.000
_cell.angle_alpha   90.00
_cell.angle_beta   90.00
_cell.angle_gamma   90.00
#
_symmetry.space_group_name_H-M   'P 1'
#
loop_
_entity.id
_entity.type
_entity.pdbx_description
1 polymer ?
#
loop_
_entity_poly.entity_id
_entity_poly.type
_entity_poly.pdbx_seq_one_letter_code
_entity_poly.pdbx_strand_id
1 'polypeptide(L)'
;MSDPLHDWLSTLERSDTRSQALAALGCLEAVGALSSGRDIGAALADLARTAGSRGADWQMPPPARIAAGLPSVADLALAWRAAFADTTAEGPVRLLLHPADAGWSPAETAVLPAVLDTLLAPLEGLAPFTPWREAPREMIAAASVLRPDRFPRVGVWDWPLVIGAGDAAWPIDWGAFPPIQRGIARLGRPGQDCDIAVLPAGLPAGSVFAGIVLAAAPPGTPFEALFGQPAGDASLVAWLRGGAPDAELLTALIYELAHDAPPDLALNWAARIAGQTPLPYVFSTAFHAEEMARARLSARLRAAARRLVALGRDDRDPLPDDLQLWALGIGEDNSRDPAALGAAIEQALARGKVLYDAESMAGEALARLEIELRRREPVPSAGVPKMAPEPPLRPRPSITAPAPEKSPPPRESDRYLGGASPDFSDFGSSLDDSFGPAADSATAGDGLWEETTEAGTDAAEDGPQESGQEEESAPDQADAEPEVAQQTAPQDPAPEETPRETDVALLRGHFYPGDAVPDANRLTAAEPLVPGSKHTLEVAIRARRIGITGAPSKPVQSPRKGREDVTVYVALSGPGTAALAFEDSLLPLTWPFDQDSAPAFFRFRSPAILPDPLSLSIRLYTADLRLLDLLELRREGGIWATRRAAGTLPPLEPDAGPDRDVLALHIRPEPLGFGVEAIVRRDGETRLAAPLGRTLLTADVEALLARVRQHWTALVIGKMSERKKLSKSGFRTECFDLRKLGEDAWRVLFGDRRGADAGAAETLGEMLRAAPLPDDAALRVTFEPNAESFAFPWAILAEPTPRGQPPNPDGLWGLRYRIELLRPQGRRPPAAGTGPVRILATLDKGFAGVVNHAATLDRVAGTGAGATILPATTLDQVLDALESAAPPEIIYFFCHGIAASRAAPLGADVIGEIRGLAENLGDDDRKPWTAFLNRLDSAGAGARLFTGDAEISEADLRAANFFRQPKRPLVFVNACQSADLLPGVSSGLTGVFLDRQAVAVIGTECPVTAIFADAFAGALLPRLLNGEPLGAAMLAVRRAFHQDRNPLALLYTLYGRGDARITAPEG
;
A
#
# COMPACT_ATOMS: atom_id res chain seq x y z
N MET A 1 20.81 39.48 20.97
CA MET A 1 21.56 40.08 19.85
C MET A 1 21.41 39.11 18.70
N SER A 2 20.81 39.54 17.60
CA SER A 2 20.69 38.71 16.40
C SER A 2 22.08 38.35 15.88
N ASP A 3 22.22 37.13 15.38
CA ASP A 3 23.45 36.62 14.79
C ASP A 3 23.77 37.46 13.53
N PRO A 4 24.93 38.14 13.46
CA PRO A 4 25.30 38.98 12.32
C PRO A 4 25.28 38.24 10.98
N LEU A 5 25.50 36.93 10.98
CA LEU A 5 25.44 36.10 9.78
C LEU A 5 24.00 35.89 9.31
N HIS A 6 23.08 35.64 10.25
CA HIS A 6 21.66 35.49 9.95
C HIS A 6 21.07 36.79 9.40
N ASP A 7 21.40 37.93 10.03
CA ASP A 7 20.97 39.24 9.58
C ASP A 7 21.55 39.55 8.19
N TRP A 8 22.85 39.31 7.94
CA TRP A 8 23.46 39.53 6.63
C TRP A 8 22.90 38.60 5.54
N LEU A 9 22.79 37.29 5.78
CA LEU A 9 22.23 36.35 4.81
C LEU A 9 20.76 36.65 4.50
N SER A 10 19.99 37.10 5.49
CA SER A 10 18.59 37.49 5.28
C SER A 10 18.44 38.71 4.36
N THR A 11 19.45 39.59 4.27
CA THR A 11 19.44 40.76 3.37
C THR A 11 19.77 40.45 1.90
N LEU A 12 20.19 39.23 1.57
CA LEU A 12 20.44 38.80 0.19
C LEU A 12 19.13 38.24 -0.40
N GLU A 13 18.56 38.91 -1.42
CA GLU A 13 17.19 38.68 -1.91
C GLU A 13 16.97 37.36 -2.68
N ARG A 14 18.04 36.67 -3.14
CA ARG A 14 17.94 35.43 -3.92
C ARG A 14 18.76 34.28 -3.31
N SER A 15 18.26 33.05 -3.43
CA SER A 15 18.85 31.83 -2.85
C SER A 15 20.18 31.42 -3.50
N ASP A 16 20.34 31.72 -4.79
CA ASP A 16 21.56 31.50 -5.57
C ASP A 16 22.75 32.32 -5.04
N THR A 17 22.52 33.58 -4.70
CA THR A 17 23.53 34.53 -4.22
C THR A 17 23.94 34.26 -2.78
N ARG A 18 23.02 33.78 -1.93
CA ARG A 18 23.37 33.26 -0.59
C ARG A 18 24.28 32.04 -0.68
N SER A 19 23.95 31.10 -1.58
CA SER A 19 24.71 29.87 -1.76
C SER A 19 26.11 30.15 -2.32
N GLN A 20 26.23 31.09 -3.27
CA GLN A 20 27.52 31.53 -3.81
C GLN A 20 28.37 32.27 -2.77
N ALA A 21 27.76 33.10 -1.92
CA ALA A 21 28.46 33.78 -0.83
C ALA A 21 29.01 32.80 0.22
N LEU A 22 28.23 31.77 0.59
CA LEU A 22 28.65 30.71 1.50
C LEU A 22 29.75 29.82 0.87
N ALA A 23 29.66 29.53 -0.43
CA ALA A 23 30.69 28.79 -1.15
C ALA A 23 32.01 29.57 -1.24
N ALA A 24 31.96 30.89 -1.48
CA ALA A 24 33.16 31.74 -1.50
C ALA A 24 33.84 31.82 -0.13
N LEU A 25 33.05 31.92 0.95
CA LEU A 25 33.55 31.91 2.33
C LEU A 25 34.14 30.55 2.71
N GLY A 26 33.49 29.45 2.32
CA GLY A 26 34.02 28.09 2.52
C GLY A 26 35.34 27.85 1.77
N CYS A 27 35.46 28.36 0.54
CA CYS A 27 36.71 28.30 -0.22
C CYS A 27 37.83 29.11 0.46
N LEU A 28 37.55 30.33 0.95
CA LEU A 28 38.55 31.17 1.63
C LEU A 28 39.04 30.58 2.96
N GLU A 29 38.16 29.93 3.71
CA GLU A 29 38.53 29.17 4.91
C GLU A 29 39.39 27.94 4.53
N ALA A 30 38.99 27.20 3.48
CA ALA A 30 39.69 26.00 3.03
C ALA A 30 41.11 26.25 2.51
N VAL A 31 41.39 27.43 1.90
CA VAL A 31 42.78 27.83 1.56
C VAL A 31 43.50 28.54 2.71
N GLY A 32 42.92 28.54 3.90
CA GLY A 32 43.51 29.10 5.12
C GLY A 32 43.68 30.62 5.08
N ALA A 33 43.03 31.34 4.15
CA ALA A 33 43.21 32.79 4.01
C ALA A 33 42.67 33.55 5.23
N LEU A 34 41.60 33.02 5.85
CA LEU A 34 40.98 33.58 7.04
C LEU A 34 41.75 33.26 8.33
N SER A 35 42.41 32.09 8.39
CA SER A 35 43.16 31.64 9.56
C SER A 35 44.66 31.98 9.52
N SER A 36 45.25 32.25 8.35
CA SER A 36 46.69 32.55 8.19
C SER A 36 47.05 34.03 8.18
N GLY A 37 46.08 34.93 8.36
CA GLY A 37 46.31 36.38 8.35
C GLY A 37 46.71 36.95 6.99
N ARG A 38 46.51 36.21 5.90
CA ARG A 38 46.68 36.75 4.55
C ARG A 38 45.68 37.88 4.34
N ASP A 39 46.10 38.91 3.61
CA ASP A 39 45.20 39.99 3.21
C ASP A 39 44.08 39.41 2.34
N ILE A 40 42.87 39.39 2.91
CA ILE A 40 41.66 38.84 2.32
C ILE A 40 41.38 39.51 0.97
N GLY A 41 41.71 40.80 0.82
CA GLY A 41 41.57 41.52 -0.44
C GLY A 41 42.47 40.97 -1.55
N ALA A 42 43.70 40.59 -1.23
CA ALA A 42 44.63 40.00 -2.18
C ALA A 42 44.25 38.56 -2.57
N ALA A 43 43.80 37.76 -1.60
CA ALA A 43 43.32 36.39 -1.85
C ALA A 43 42.05 36.38 -2.74
N LEU A 44 41.13 37.32 -2.50
CA LEU A 44 39.94 37.50 -3.32
C LEU A 44 40.27 38.02 -4.73
N ALA A 45 41.25 38.92 -4.87
CA ALA A 45 41.70 39.39 -6.18
C ALA A 45 42.37 38.28 -7.02
N ASP A 46 43.12 37.36 -6.39
CA ASP A 46 43.67 36.18 -7.06
C ASP A 46 42.59 35.19 -7.48
N LEU A 47 41.59 34.96 -6.62
CA LEU A 47 40.45 34.11 -6.95
C LEU A 47 39.65 34.69 -8.13
N ALA A 48 39.39 36.00 -8.11
CA ALA A 48 38.69 36.70 -9.18
C ALA A 48 39.47 36.70 -10.50
N ARG A 49 40.81 36.85 -10.48
CA ARG A 49 41.65 36.68 -11.68
C ARG A 49 41.59 35.27 -12.24
N THR A 50 41.59 34.26 -11.37
CA THR A 50 41.53 32.85 -11.74
C THR A 50 40.17 32.49 -12.33
N ALA A 51 39.08 33.06 -11.80
CA ALA A 51 37.72 32.92 -12.34
C ALA A 51 37.53 33.65 -13.68
N GLY A 52 38.03 34.89 -13.79
CA GLY A 52 37.95 35.70 -15.01
C GLY A 52 38.71 35.10 -16.21
N SER A 53 39.83 34.41 -15.97
CA SER A 53 40.56 33.69 -17.03
C SER A 53 39.85 32.42 -17.55
N ARG A 54 38.79 31.96 -16.87
CA ARG A 54 38.00 30.76 -17.23
C ARG A 54 36.57 31.08 -17.67
N GLY A 55 36.26 32.36 -17.91
CA GLY A 55 34.96 32.79 -18.46
C GLY A 55 33.77 32.62 -17.51
N ALA A 56 34.00 32.50 -16.21
CA ALA A 56 32.94 32.41 -15.22
C ALA A 56 32.59 33.82 -14.72
N ASP A 57 31.39 34.31 -15.05
CA ASP A 57 30.86 35.60 -14.55
C ASP A 57 30.46 35.47 -13.07
N TRP A 58 31.46 35.59 -12.19
CA TRP A 58 31.25 35.72 -10.74
C TRP A 58 31.07 37.19 -10.40
N GLN A 59 29.87 37.61 -10.02
CA GLN A 59 29.66 38.95 -9.46
C GLN A 59 29.93 38.95 -7.95
N MET A 60 31.15 39.36 -7.57
CA MET A 60 31.52 39.52 -6.17
C MET A 60 30.95 40.82 -5.56
N PRO A 61 30.56 40.82 -4.27
CA PRO A 61 30.09 42.03 -3.61
C PRO A 61 31.26 43.02 -3.36
N PRO A 62 31.01 44.34 -3.29
CA PRO A 62 32.06 45.34 -3.13
C PRO A 62 32.83 45.19 -1.80
N PRO A 63 34.17 45.37 -1.79
CA PRO A 63 35.04 45.14 -0.62
C PRO A 63 34.65 45.88 0.66
N ALA A 64 33.98 47.04 0.54
CA ALA A 64 33.62 47.90 1.66
C ALA A 64 32.61 47.28 2.65
N ARG A 65 31.93 46.18 2.30
CA ARG A 65 30.96 45.51 3.20
C ARG A 65 31.53 44.32 3.99
N ILE A 66 32.75 43.85 3.67
CA ILE A 66 33.39 42.70 4.34
C ILE A 66 34.13 43.12 5.63
N ALA A 67 34.31 44.43 5.86
CA ALA A 67 35.04 44.96 7.02
C ALA A 67 34.29 44.91 8.37
N ALA A 68 33.09 44.32 8.44
CA ALA A 68 32.27 44.29 9.66
C ALA A 68 32.53 43.10 10.61
N GLY A 69 33.53 42.27 10.31
CA GLY A 69 33.89 41.09 11.11
C GLY A 69 33.20 39.82 10.61
N LEU A 70 34.00 38.78 10.35
CA LEU A 70 33.52 37.49 9.87
C LEU A 70 33.04 36.59 11.04
N PRO A 71 32.08 35.67 10.81
CA PRO A 71 31.54 34.78 11.83
C PRO A 71 32.58 33.78 12.34
N SER A 72 32.26 33.08 13.43
CA SER A 72 33.09 31.98 13.91
C SER A 72 33.00 30.78 12.97
N VAL A 73 34.06 29.95 12.95
CA VAL A 73 34.14 28.73 12.13
C VAL A 73 32.97 27.75 12.41
N ALA A 74 32.46 27.75 13.65
CA ALA A 74 31.31 26.91 14.03
C ALA A 74 30.01 27.36 13.35
N ASP A 75 29.80 28.66 13.20
CA ASP A 75 28.59 29.22 12.57
C ASP A 75 28.59 28.97 11.06
N LEU A 76 29.78 29.05 10.44
CA LEU A 76 29.97 28.70 9.03
C LEU A 76 29.73 27.22 8.76
N ALA A 77 30.18 26.33 9.66
CA ALA A 77 29.93 24.88 9.53
C ALA A 77 28.44 24.53 9.70
N LEU A 78 27.71 25.23 10.57
CA LEU A 78 26.28 25.02 10.77
C LEU A 78 25.46 25.50 9.55
N ALA A 79 25.80 26.67 9.00
CA ALA A 79 25.19 27.19 7.78
C ALA A 79 25.48 26.29 6.56
N TRP A 80 26.69 25.74 6.48
CA TRP A 80 27.08 24.80 5.44
C TRP A 80 26.34 23.47 5.53
N ARG A 81 26.12 22.97 6.75
CA ARG A 81 25.27 21.79 7.01
C ARG A 81 23.81 22.01 6.59
N ALA A 82 23.27 23.21 6.85
CA ALA A 82 21.90 23.55 6.48
C ALA A 82 21.70 23.58 4.94
N ALA A 83 22.70 24.06 4.20
CA ALA A 83 22.66 24.08 2.73
C ALA A 83 22.68 22.68 2.09
N PHE A 84 23.26 21.67 2.77
CA PHE A 84 23.25 20.28 2.29
C PHE A 84 21.93 19.53 2.56
N ALA A 85 21.10 20.02 3.47
CA ALA A 85 19.81 19.42 3.79
C ALA A 85 18.68 19.89 2.85
N ASP A 86 18.92 20.92 2.03
CA ASP A 86 18.00 21.40 1.01
C ASP A 86 18.27 20.68 -0.32
N THR A 87 17.47 19.67 -0.64
CA THR A 87 17.61 18.86 -1.86
C THR A 87 17.09 19.56 -3.13
N THR A 88 16.59 20.81 -3.01
CA THR A 88 16.00 21.55 -4.14
C THR A 88 16.93 22.60 -4.75
N ALA A 89 18.11 22.85 -4.16
CA ALA A 89 19.09 23.80 -4.68
C ALA A 89 20.08 23.13 -5.65
N GLU A 90 20.23 23.70 -6.86
CA GLU A 90 21.29 23.32 -7.80
C GLU A 90 22.67 23.84 -7.32
N GLY A 91 23.29 23.10 -6.39
CA GLY A 91 24.69 23.19 -5.95
C GLY A 91 24.87 22.71 -4.49
N PRO A 92 26.00 22.09 -4.06
CA PRO A 92 27.33 22.02 -4.65
C PRO A 92 27.85 20.57 -4.81
N VAL A 93 27.68 19.97 -5.98
CA VAL A 93 28.37 18.70 -6.35
C VAL A 93 29.67 18.98 -7.12
N ARG A 94 30.27 20.18 -6.98
CA ARG A 94 31.44 20.58 -7.79
C ARG A 94 32.66 21.12 -7.03
N LEU A 95 32.74 20.97 -5.72
CA LEU A 95 34.03 21.02 -5.06
C LEU A 95 34.60 19.60 -5.03
N LEU A 96 35.71 19.40 -5.75
CA LEU A 96 36.42 18.14 -6.06
C LEU A 96 36.13 17.51 -7.44
N LEU A 97 35.84 18.30 -8.47
CA LEU A 97 36.04 17.85 -9.85
C LEU A 97 37.21 18.58 -10.48
N HIS A 98 38.35 17.90 -10.53
CA HIS A 98 39.50 18.31 -11.35
C HIS A 98 39.16 18.07 -12.83
N PRO A 99 39.45 18.99 -13.76
CA PRO A 99 39.30 18.73 -15.20
C PRO A 99 40.09 17.48 -15.60
N ALA A 100 39.56 16.69 -16.53
CA ALA A 100 40.02 15.33 -16.86
C ALA A 100 41.49 15.21 -17.30
N ASP A 101 42.10 16.34 -17.66
CA ASP A 101 43.37 16.47 -18.38
C ASP A 101 44.41 17.34 -17.64
N ALA A 102 44.08 17.84 -16.43
CA ALA A 102 45.08 18.47 -15.56
C ALA A 102 45.52 17.46 -14.47
N GLY A 103 46.82 17.24 -14.33
CA GLY A 103 47.38 16.53 -13.17
C GLY A 103 47.45 17.47 -11.96
N TRP A 104 47.34 16.92 -10.75
CA TRP A 104 47.56 17.67 -9.52
C TRP A 104 49.02 18.12 -9.46
N SER A 105 49.26 19.42 -9.28
CA SER A 105 50.61 19.94 -9.10
C SER A 105 51.20 19.47 -7.76
N PRO A 106 52.53 19.39 -7.63
CA PRO A 106 53.17 19.03 -6.35
C PRO A 106 52.76 19.92 -5.18
N ALA A 107 52.40 21.18 -5.45
CA ALA A 107 51.90 22.10 -4.43
C ALA A 107 50.50 21.70 -3.95
N GLU A 108 49.59 21.30 -4.84
CA GLU A 108 48.23 20.89 -4.50
C GLU A 108 48.22 19.56 -3.74
N THR A 109 49.05 18.60 -4.16
CA THR A 109 49.25 17.33 -3.43
C THR A 109 49.83 17.55 -2.04
N ALA A 110 50.64 18.61 -1.84
CA ALA A 110 51.22 18.94 -0.55
C ALA A 110 50.21 19.52 0.47
N VAL A 111 49.09 20.09 0.01
CA VAL A 111 48.04 20.64 0.91
C VAL A 111 46.96 19.60 1.24
N LEU A 112 46.83 18.54 0.43
CA LEU A 112 45.83 17.48 0.60
C LEU A 112 45.78 16.87 2.01
N PRO A 113 46.92 16.59 2.68
CA PRO A 113 46.91 16.09 4.05
C PRO A 113 46.28 17.06 5.06
N ALA A 114 46.51 18.37 4.92
CA ALA A 114 45.97 19.37 5.83
C ALA A 114 44.44 19.58 5.65
N VAL A 115 43.97 19.44 4.41
CA VAL A 115 42.52 19.47 4.10
C VAL A 115 41.83 18.24 4.69
N LEU A 116 42.44 17.06 4.58
CA LEU A 116 41.93 15.82 5.18
C LEU A 116 41.98 15.86 6.72
N ASP A 117 43.08 16.37 7.31
CA ASP A 117 43.16 16.61 8.77
C ASP A 117 42.01 17.49 9.24
N THR A 118 41.74 18.60 8.53
CA THR A 118 40.71 19.55 8.94
C THR A 118 39.30 18.97 8.84
N LEU A 119 39.04 18.17 7.79
CA LEU A 119 37.74 17.49 7.59
C LEU A 119 37.51 16.36 8.60
N LEU A 120 38.56 15.68 9.05
CA LEU A 120 38.48 14.49 9.90
C LEU A 120 38.77 14.76 11.39
N ALA A 121 39.37 15.91 11.75
CA ALA A 121 39.67 16.31 13.13
C ALA A 121 38.48 16.21 14.11
N PRO A 122 37.21 16.47 13.73
CA PRO A 122 36.07 16.31 14.66
C PRO A 122 35.79 14.86 15.07
N LEU A 123 36.33 13.88 14.33
CA LEU A 123 36.13 12.44 14.59
C LEU A 123 37.15 11.88 15.60
N GLU A 124 38.23 12.61 15.91
CA GLU A 124 39.30 12.16 16.82
C GLU A 124 38.87 12.07 18.29
N GLY A 125 37.71 12.65 18.66
CA GLY A 125 37.14 12.57 20.01
C GLY A 125 36.30 11.32 20.30
N LEU A 126 36.05 10.47 19.30
CA LEU A 126 35.28 9.23 19.44
C LEU A 126 36.26 8.04 19.45
N ALA A 127 36.70 7.60 20.64
CA ALA A 127 37.72 6.56 20.78
C ALA A 127 37.27 5.16 20.27
N PRO A 128 38.19 4.24 19.89
CA PRO A 128 39.60 4.42 19.57
C PRO A 128 39.87 4.05 18.11
N PHE A 129 39.82 5.02 17.20
CA PHE A 129 40.43 4.84 15.87
C PHE A 129 41.88 5.31 15.92
N THR A 130 42.77 4.53 15.28
CA THR A 130 44.15 4.93 15.02
C THR A 130 44.15 6.24 14.23
N PRO A 131 45.00 7.24 14.55
CA PRO A 131 45.09 8.48 13.78
C PRO A 131 45.24 8.16 12.30
N TRP A 132 44.48 8.82 11.41
CA TRP A 132 44.44 8.46 9.99
C TRP A 132 45.83 8.53 9.32
N ARG A 133 46.77 9.29 9.89
CA ARG A 133 48.18 9.36 9.48
C ARG A 133 48.96 8.05 9.69
N GLU A 134 48.46 7.15 10.54
CA GLU A 134 49.00 5.81 10.79
C GLU A 134 48.17 4.71 10.09
N ALA A 135 47.09 5.09 9.39
CA ALA A 135 46.29 4.14 8.61
C ALA A 135 47.11 3.63 7.40
N PRO A 136 47.04 2.32 7.09
CA PRO A 136 47.73 1.75 5.93
C PRO A 136 47.32 2.47 4.63
N ARG A 137 48.26 2.67 3.71
CA ARG A 137 48.04 3.40 2.44
C ARG A 137 46.88 2.83 1.62
N GLU A 138 46.50 1.56 1.81
CA GLU A 138 45.36 0.94 1.14
C GLU A 138 44.01 1.48 1.63
N MET A 139 43.91 1.96 2.87
CA MET A 139 42.68 2.55 3.44
C MET A 139 42.39 3.95 2.88
N ILE A 140 43.45 4.68 2.50
CA ILE A 140 43.37 6.01 1.88
C ILE A 140 42.92 5.90 0.40
N ALA A 141 43.02 4.72 -0.23
CA ALA A 141 42.63 4.50 -1.62
C ALA A 141 41.10 4.44 -1.85
N ALA A 142 40.28 4.46 -0.79
CA ALA A 142 38.81 4.40 -0.87
C ALA A 142 38.13 5.78 -1.07
N ALA A 143 38.87 6.83 -1.43
CA ALA A 143 38.32 8.09 -1.93
C ALA A 143 38.54 8.20 -3.45
N SER A 144 37.78 7.42 -4.25
CA SER A 144 37.85 7.51 -5.71
C SER A 144 36.67 8.30 -6.29
N VAL A 145 37.01 9.40 -6.98
CA VAL A 145 36.17 10.25 -7.83
C VAL A 145 35.74 9.48 -9.09
N LEU A 146 34.45 9.50 -9.42
CA LEU A 146 33.85 8.84 -10.59
C LEU A 146 34.28 9.53 -11.91
N ARG A 147 34.79 8.75 -12.88
CA ARG A 147 34.87 9.13 -14.30
C ARG A 147 33.76 8.44 -15.09
N PRO A 148 32.95 9.16 -15.88
CA PRO A 148 32.17 8.53 -16.93
C PRO A 148 33.05 8.35 -18.20
N ASP A 149 32.78 7.25 -18.90
CA ASP A 149 32.99 6.95 -20.32
C ASP A 149 34.39 7.09 -21.00
N ARG A 150 35.06 5.94 -21.22
CA ARG A 150 35.39 5.30 -22.54
C ARG A 150 36.63 4.39 -22.48
N PHE A 151 36.52 3.19 -23.06
CA PHE A 151 37.63 2.35 -23.57
C PHE A 151 38.16 2.91 -24.91
N PRO A 152 39.37 2.55 -25.45
CA PRO A 152 40.09 1.27 -25.27
C PRO A 152 41.65 1.27 -25.28
N ARG A 153 42.21 0.05 -25.10
CA ARG A 153 43.52 -0.53 -25.54
C ARG A 153 44.83 -0.37 -24.70
N VAL A 154 45.27 -1.56 -24.25
CA VAL A 154 46.62 -2.19 -24.21
C VAL A 154 47.78 -1.48 -23.49
N GLY A 155 48.35 -2.17 -22.49
CA GLY A 155 49.71 -1.93 -21.99
C GLY A 155 50.05 -2.75 -20.75
N VAL A 156 50.66 -3.92 -20.95
CA VAL A 156 51.25 -4.82 -19.93
C VAL A 156 52.41 -4.14 -19.21
N TRP A 157 52.47 -4.15 -17.87
CA TRP A 157 53.73 -4.03 -17.12
C TRP A 157 53.72 -4.91 -15.85
N ASP A 158 54.69 -5.83 -15.79
CA ASP A 158 55.08 -6.69 -14.67
C ASP A 158 55.97 -5.95 -13.65
N TRP A 159 55.87 -6.24 -12.33
CA TRP A 159 56.96 -6.72 -11.44
C TRP A 159 56.63 -6.66 -9.91
N PRO A 160 57.28 -7.50 -9.05
CA PRO A 160 56.83 -7.83 -7.68
C PRO A 160 57.83 -7.50 -6.54
N LEU A 161 57.43 -7.69 -5.26
CA LEU A 161 58.38 -7.99 -4.16
C LEU A 161 57.73 -8.82 -3.01
N VAL A 162 58.52 -9.76 -2.47
CA VAL A 162 58.23 -10.78 -1.43
C VAL A 162 58.92 -10.39 -0.10
N ILE A 163 58.50 -11.00 1.04
CA ILE A 163 59.23 -11.46 2.28
C ILE A 163 58.31 -11.25 3.51
N GLY A 164 58.18 -12.08 4.56
CA GLY A 164 58.80 -13.33 5.03
C GLY A 164 58.23 -13.73 6.43
N ALA A 165 58.43 -14.99 6.86
CA ALA A 165 57.75 -15.68 7.97
C ALA A 165 58.50 -15.66 9.34
N GLY A 166 57.80 -15.97 10.44
CA GLY A 166 58.38 -16.25 11.77
C GLY A 166 57.44 -17.01 12.73
N ASP A 167 57.97 -18.04 13.40
CA ASP A 167 57.31 -19.09 14.20
C ASP A 167 57.24 -18.82 15.72
N ALA A 168 56.16 -19.24 16.40
CA ALA A 168 56.14 -19.93 17.72
C ALA A 168 54.70 -20.21 18.22
N ALA A 169 54.44 -21.42 18.73
CA ALA A 169 53.13 -21.88 19.27
C ALA A 169 53.25 -22.49 20.68
N TRP A 170 52.17 -22.43 21.48
CA TRP A 170 51.95 -23.17 22.73
C TRP A 170 50.51 -23.76 22.78
N PRO A 171 50.24 -24.89 23.46
CA PRO A 171 49.00 -25.66 23.31
C PRO A 171 47.93 -25.37 24.38
N ILE A 172 46.65 -25.44 24.02
CA ILE A 172 45.49 -25.40 24.92
C ILE A 172 44.65 -26.69 24.75
N ASP A 173 44.11 -27.19 25.87
CA ASP A 173 43.28 -28.39 26.02
C ASP A 173 41.81 -28.12 25.64
N TRP A 174 41.29 -28.91 24.71
CA TRP A 174 39.99 -28.74 24.05
C TRP A 174 38.85 -29.52 24.72
N GLY A 175 39.10 -30.21 25.84
CA GLY A 175 38.10 -31.04 26.53
C GLY A 175 36.93 -30.30 27.20
N ALA A 176 36.87 -28.97 27.15
CA ALA A 176 35.93 -28.16 27.94
C ALA A 176 34.68 -27.63 27.19
N PHE A 177 34.44 -27.98 25.93
CA PHE A 177 33.33 -27.40 25.14
C PHE A 177 32.24 -28.42 24.73
N PRO A 178 30.92 -28.10 24.90
CA PRO A 178 29.81 -29.02 24.67
C PRO A 178 29.29 -29.10 23.20
N PRO A 179 28.48 -30.14 22.86
CA PRO A 179 28.47 -30.75 21.52
C PRO A 179 27.18 -30.55 20.68
N ILE A 180 26.86 -29.32 20.23
CA ILE A 180 25.66 -29.07 19.39
C ILE A 180 25.91 -28.42 18.01
N GLN A 181 27.16 -28.21 17.59
CA GLN A 181 27.47 -27.77 16.21
C GLN A 181 27.45 -28.91 15.19
N ARG A 182 26.30 -29.58 15.02
CA ARG A 182 26.09 -30.56 13.94
C ARG A 182 24.68 -30.41 13.35
N GLY A 183 24.59 -29.96 12.10
CA GLY A 183 23.45 -30.33 11.25
C GLY A 183 23.06 -29.35 10.17
N ILE A 184 23.73 -29.38 9.00
CA ILE A 184 23.06 -29.45 7.69
C ILE A 184 23.92 -30.35 6.78
N ALA A 185 23.54 -31.62 6.67
CA ALA A 185 23.85 -32.47 5.52
C ALA A 185 22.86 -33.63 5.52
N ARG A 186 22.09 -33.79 4.43
CA ARG A 186 21.66 -35.10 3.92
C ARG A 186 21.01 -35.01 2.54
N LEU A 187 21.78 -35.38 1.52
CA LEU A 187 21.30 -36.10 0.34
C LEU A 187 22.30 -37.24 0.08
N GLY A 188 21.90 -38.48 0.38
CA GLY A 188 22.74 -39.68 0.15
C GLY A 188 22.09 -40.96 0.68
N ARG A 189 22.24 -42.07 -0.06
CA ARG A 189 21.59 -43.38 0.17
C ARG A 189 22.00 -44.04 1.51
N PRO A 190 21.19 -44.98 2.06
CA PRO A 190 21.43 -45.56 3.39
C PRO A 190 22.57 -46.58 3.36
N GLY A 191 23.52 -46.48 4.30
CA GLY A 191 24.43 -47.58 4.64
C GLY A 191 25.93 -47.29 4.76
N GLN A 192 26.40 -46.04 4.69
CA GLN A 192 27.79 -45.72 5.04
C GLN A 192 27.81 -44.52 6.00
N ASP A 193 28.24 -44.77 7.23
CA ASP A 193 28.56 -43.74 8.21
C ASP A 193 29.88 -43.07 7.81
N CYS A 194 29.82 -41.77 7.53
CA CYS A 194 31.01 -40.93 7.44
C CYS A 194 31.13 -40.14 8.74
N ASP A 195 32.11 -40.49 9.56
CA ASP A 195 32.75 -39.54 10.46
C ASP A 195 33.36 -38.40 9.62
N ILE A 196 33.31 -37.17 10.15
CA ILE A 196 33.99 -36.01 9.56
C ILE A 196 35.50 -36.32 9.57
N ALA A 197 36.02 -36.68 8.40
CA ALA A 197 37.42 -37.05 8.24
C ALA A 197 38.31 -35.80 8.23
N VAL A 198 39.24 -35.74 9.18
CA VAL A 198 40.55 -35.11 8.91
C VAL A 198 41.22 -36.01 7.87
N LEU A 199 41.30 -35.56 6.61
CA LEU A 199 41.94 -36.36 5.56
C LEU A 199 43.45 -36.07 5.47
N PRO A 200 44.24 -37.10 5.12
CA PRO A 200 45.70 -37.05 5.15
C PRO A 200 46.25 -36.25 3.97
N ALA A 201 47.53 -35.88 4.06
CA ALA A 201 48.27 -35.29 2.96
C ALA A 201 48.24 -36.19 1.70
N GLY A 202 47.60 -35.71 0.64
CA GLY A 202 47.60 -36.34 -0.69
C GLY A 202 46.20 -36.50 -1.30
N LEU A 203 45.65 -35.43 -1.87
CA LEU A 203 44.48 -35.49 -2.76
C LEU A 203 44.89 -35.12 -4.19
N PRO A 204 44.25 -35.71 -5.23
CA PRO A 204 44.55 -35.41 -6.62
C PRO A 204 44.07 -34.01 -7.04
N ALA A 205 44.80 -33.39 -7.96
CA ALA A 205 44.47 -32.08 -8.53
C ALA A 205 43.09 -32.11 -9.22
N GLY A 206 42.22 -31.14 -8.89
CA GLY A 206 40.87 -31.00 -9.46
C GLY A 206 39.70 -31.36 -8.54
N SER A 207 39.93 -31.58 -7.24
CA SER A 207 38.85 -31.83 -6.27
C SER A 207 38.32 -30.52 -5.66
N VAL A 208 37.00 -30.36 -5.56
CA VAL A 208 36.34 -29.18 -4.97
C VAL A 208 35.67 -29.56 -3.64
N PHE A 209 35.89 -28.76 -2.61
CA PHE A 209 35.19 -28.87 -1.33
C PHE A 209 34.59 -27.53 -0.93
N ALA A 210 33.33 -27.57 -0.48
CA ALA A 210 32.65 -26.43 0.13
C ALA A 210 32.26 -26.81 1.57
N GLY A 211 32.71 -26.03 2.53
CA GLY A 211 32.35 -26.18 3.95
C GLY A 211 31.86 -24.84 4.49
N ILE A 212 30.74 -24.85 5.20
CA ILE A 212 30.19 -23.67 5.86
C ILE A 212 30.77 -23.64 7.27
N VAL A 213 31.62 -22.65 7.57
CA VAL A 213 32.13 -22.42 8.93
C VAL A 213 31.37 -21.23 9.51
N LEU A 214 30.60 -21.47 10.56
CA LEU A 214 29.94 -20.42 11.34
C LEU A 214 30.48 -20.49 12.78
N ALA A 215 31.53 -19.73 13.08
CA ALA A 215 31.77 -19.16 14.41
C ALA A 215 33.03 -18.28 14.46
N ALA A 216 32.96 -17.26 15.33
CA ALA A 216 34.06 -16.40 15.73
C ALA A 216 35.26 -17.21 16.27
N ALA A 217 36.47 -16.88 15.80
CA ALA A 217 37.70 -17.49 16.28
C ALA A 217 38.05 -16.98 17.70
N PRO A 218 38.54 -17.84 18.61
CA PRO A 218 39.06 -17.39 19.89
C PRO A 218 40.38 -16.62 19.71
N PRO A 219 40.67 -15.61 20.56
CA PRO A 219 41.92 -14.85 20.50
C PRO A 219 43.14 -15.74 20.74
N GLY A 220 44.21 -15.53 19.97
CA GLY A 220 45.50 -16.23 20.11
C GLY A 220 45.70 -17.47 19.23
N THR A 221 44.82 -17.72 18.26
CA THR A 221 45.09 -18.72 17.21
C THR A 221 45.86 -18.09 16.03
N PRO A 222 46.61 -18.88 15.22
CA PRO A 222 47.31 -18.37 14.04
C PRO A 222 46.39 -17.68 13.00
N PHE A 223 45.07 -17.85 13.12
CA PHE A 223 44.08 -17.23 12.22
C PHE A 223 43.76 -15.76 12.55
N GLU A 224 44.03 -15.27 13.77
CA GLU A 224 43.82 -13.86 14.13
C GLU A 224 44.79 -12.93 13.37
N ALA A 225 46.01 -13.42 13.06
CA ALA A 225 47.03 -12.68 12.33
C ALA A 225 46.72 -12.52 10.83
N LEU A 226 45.85 -13.35 10.26
CA LEU A 226 45.49 -13.29 8.84
C LEU A 226 44.30 -12.38 8.56
N PHE A 227 43.44 -12.10 9.55
CA PHE A 227 42.19 -11.36 9.36
C PHE A 227 41.92 -10.22 10.34
N GLY A 228 42.80 -9.94 11.31
CA GLY A 228 42.86 -8.68 12.06
C GLY A 228 41.54 -8.15 12.67
N GLN A 229 41.20 -8.61 13.88
CA GLN A 229 40.18 -8.10 14.83
C GLN A 229 38.70 -7.93 14.33
N PRO A 230 37.69 -8.06 15.22
CA PRO A 230 36.36 -8.52 14.82
C PRO A 230 35.30 -7.41 14.76
N ALA A 231 34.51 -7.38 13.68
CA ALA A 231 33.12 -6.96 13.71
C ALA A 231 32.36 -7.46 12.48
N GLY A 232 31.10 -7.85 12.66
CA GLY A 232 30.07 -7.62 11.65
C GLY A 232 29.51 -8.85 10.95
N ASP A 233 30.26 -9.47 10.05
CA ASP A 233 29.61 -10.22 8.96
C ASP A 233 30.10 -11.66 8.80
N ALA A 234 29.15 -12.59 8.73
CA ALA A 234 29.42 -13.99 8.38
C ALA A 234 29.87 -14.07 6.91
N SER A 235 31.07 -14.59 6.68
CA SER A 235 31.61 -14.85 5.34
C SER A 235 31.57 -16.33 5.01
N LEU A 236 31.03 -16.69 3.86
CA LEU A 236 31.17 -18.03 3.28
C LEU A 236 32.50 -18.10 2.54
N VAL A 237 33.37 -19.05 2.90
CA VAL A 237 34.65 -19.25 2.22
C VAL A 237 34.65 -20.62 1.55
N ALA A 238 34.66 -20.64 0.22
CA ALA A 238 34.92 -21.85 -0.57
C ALA A 238 36.40 -21.92 -0.95
N TRP A 239 37.02 -23.09 -0.84
CA TRP A 239 38.42 -23.31 -1.23
C TRP A 239 38.50 -24.15 -2.50
N LEU A 240 39.31 -23.70 -3.45
CA LEU A 240 39.65 -24.44 -4.66
C LEU A 240 41.18 -24.62 -4.71
N ARG A 241 41.64 -25.87 -4.84
CA ARG A 241 43.07 -26.16 -5.04
C ARG A 241 43.28 -26.83 -6.39
N GLY A 242 43.67 -26.02 -7.38
CA GLY A 242 43.90 -26.43 -8.77
C GLY A 242 43.67 -25.26 -9.74
N GLY A 243 44.07 -25.41 -11.00
CA GLY A 243 43.90 -24.39 -12.04
C GLY A 243 42.44 -23.95 -12.23
N ALA A 244 42.26 -22.78 -12.85
CA ALA A 244 40.97 -22.10 -13.00
C ALA A 244 39.82 -23.06 -13.38
N PRO A 245 38.65 -22.98 -12.71
CA PRO A 245 37.53 -23.85 -13.01
C PRO A 245 37.08 -23.64 -14.46
N ASP A 246 36.60 -24.70 -15.11
CA ASP A 246 36.00 -24.55 -16.43
C ASP A 246 34.66 -23.80 -16.33
N ALA A 247 34.22 -23.28 -17.47
CA ALA A 247 33.04 -22.44 -17.57
C ALA A 247 31.75 -23.17 -17.13
N GLU A 248 31.71 -24.50 -17.23
CA GLU A 248 30.53 -25.31 -16.90
C GLU A 248 30.37 -25.43 -15.37
N LEU A 249 31.48 -25.70 -14.66
CA LEU A 249 31.51 -25.73 -13.20
C LEU A 249 31.25 -24.35 -12.58
N LEU A 250 31.78 -23.29 -13.19
CA LEU A 250 31.55 -21.91 -12.76
C LEU A 250 30.07 -21.51 -12.93
N THR A 251 29.45 -21.93 -14.04
CA THR A 251 28.03 -21.67 -14.32
C THR A 251 27.12 -22.38 -13.31
N ALA A 252 27.43 -23.63 -12.95
CA ALA A 252 26.67 -24.36 -11.93
C ALA A 252 26.81 -23.72 -10.53
N LEU A 253 27.99 -23.20 -10.18
CA LEU A 253 28.22 -22.53 -8.90
C LEU A 253 27.48 -21.19 -8.80
N ILE A 254 27.46 -20.41 -9.88
CA ILE A 254 26.72 -19.14 -9.99
C ILE A 254 25.20 -19.40 -9.95
N TYR A 255 24.75 -20.47 -10.61
CA TYR A 255 23.36 -20.91 -10.62
C TYR A 255 22.83 -21.24 -9.21
N GLU A 256 23.62 -21.92 -8.37
CA GLU A 256 23.26 -22.23 -6.99
C GLU A 256 23.36 -21.01 -6.06
N LEU A 257 24.34 -20.11 -6.25
CA LEU A 257 24.49 -18.88 -5.45
C LEU A 257 23.41 -17.82 -5.72
N ALA A 258 22.86 -17.77 -6.94
CA ALA A 258 21.79 -16.85 -7.31
C ALA A 258 20.40 -17.22 -6.75
N HIS A 259 20.26 -18.39 -6.12
CA HIS A 259 19.01 -18.82 -5.49
C HIS A 259 18.72 -18.08 -4.17
N ASP A 260 19.76 -17.66 -3.42
CA ASP A 260 19.63 -17.14 -2.04
C ASP A 260 20.23 -15.73 -1.81
N ALA A 261 20.78 -15.07 -2.84
CA ALA A 261 21.40 -13.74 -2.72
C ALA A 261 20.86 -12.70 -3.75
N PRO A 262 20.92 -11.39 -3.44
CA PRO A 262 20.54 -10.33 -4.37
C PRO A 262 21.30 -10.39 -5.72
N PRO A 263 20.64 -10.09 -6.86
CA PRO A 263 21.18 -10.24 -8.22
C PRO A 263 22.52 -9.55 -8.49
N ASP A 264 22.67 -8.35 -7.94
CA ASP A 264 23.83 -7.48 -8.01
C ASP A 264 25.05 -8.09 -7.32
N LEU A 265 24.83 -8.89 -6.28
CA LEU A 265 25.89 -9.58 -5.54
C LEU A 265 26.39 -10.82 -6.30
N ALA A 266 25.48 -11.61 -6.86
CA ALA A 266 25.80 -12.82 -7.61
C ALA A 266 26.58 -12.53 -8.91
N LEU A 267 26.21 -11.47 -9.64
CA LEU A 267 26.91 -11.05 -10.86
C LEU A 267 28.32 -10.51 -10.56
N ASN A 268 28.47 -9.72 -9.49
CA ASN A 268 29.79 -9.20 -9.08
C ASN A 268 30.73 -10.32 -8.62
N TRP A 269 30.18 -11.36 -8.00
CA TRP A 269 30.93 -12.54 -7.59
C TRP A 269 31.38 -13.41 -8.77
N ALA A 270 30.49 -13.66 -9.73
CA ALA A 270 30.83 -14.37 -10.96
C ALA A 270 32.00 -13.72 -11.72
N ALA A 271 31.98 -12.39 -11.84
CA ALA A 271 33.05 -11.61 -12.47
C ALA A 271 34.39 -11.76 -11.73
N ARG A 272 34.37 -11.73 -10.39
CA ARG A 272 35.57 -11.91 -9.56
C ARG A 272 36.18 -13.31 -9.65
N ILE A 273 35.34 -14.36 -9.67
CA ILE A 273 35.84 -15.74 -9.73
C ILE A 273 36.41 -16.07 -11.13
N ALA A 274 35.87 -15.46 -12.19
CA ALA A 274 36.43 -15.58 -13.55
C ALA A 274 37.71 -14.75 -13.79
N GLY A 275 38.27 -14.12 -12.75
CA GLY A 275 39.48 -13.28 -12.86
C GLY A 275 39.25 -11.95 -13.59
N GLN A 276 37.99 -11.51 -13.75
CA GLN A 276 37.67 -10.20 -14.30
C GLN A 276 37.51 -9.17 -13.17
N THR A 277 37.86 -7.92 -13.47
CA THR A 277 37.70 -6.80 -12.53
C THR A 277 36.20 -6.56 -12.32
N PRO A 278 35.70 -6.51 -11.06
CA PRO A 278 34.29 -6.23 -10.81
C PRO A 278 33.90 -4.89 -11.44
N LEU A 279 32.81 -4.86 -12.21
CA LEU A 279 32.34 -3.64 -12.86
C LEU A 279 31.74 -2.69 -11.80
N PRO A 280 32.19 -1.42 -11.72
CA PRO A 280 31.59 -0.46 -10.83
C PRO A 280 30.26 -0.01 -11.47
N TYR A 281 29.16 -0.48 -10.90
CA TYR A 281 27.77 -0.20 -11.29
C TYR A 281 27.32 -0.85 -12.60
N VAL A 282 26.71 -2.05 -12.49
CA VAL A 282 25.74 -2.50 -13.49
C VAL A 282 24.38 -2.00 -13.02
N PHE A 283 23.91 -0.87 -13.57
CA PHE A 283 22.46 -0.72 -13.69
C PHE A 283 22.03 -1.85 -14.63
N SER A 284 21.27 -2.82 -14.13
CA SER A 284 20.63 -3.77 -15.03
C SER A 284 19.83 -2.93 -16.02
N THR A 285 20.20 -2.98 -17.29
CA THR A 285 19.30 -2.49 -18.34
C THR A 285 17.94 -3.16 -18.12
N ALA A 286 16.83 -2.48 -18.42
CA ALA A 286 15.48 -3.07 -18.29
C ALA A 286 15.44 -4.48 -18.92
N PHE A 287 16.13 -4.64 -20.05
CA PHE A 287 16.39 -5.92 -20.72
C PHE A 287 17.01 -7.02 -19.84
N HIS A 288 18.00 -6.72 -18.99
CA HIS A 288 18.60 -7.72 -18.08
C HIS A 288 17.70 -8.04 -16.89
N ALA A 289 16.95 -7.07 -16.37
CA ALA A 289 15.96 -7.31 -15.33
C ALA A 289 14.85 -8.22 -15.88
N GLU A 290 14.37 -7.94 -17.09
CA GLU A 290 13.40 -8.76 -17.82
C GLU A 290 13.94 -10.18 -18.05
N GLU A 291 15.16 -10.37 -18.57
CA GLU A 291 15.73 -11.71 -18.79
C GLU A 291 15.88 -12.51 -17.47
N MET A 292 16.20 -11.85 -16.37
CA MET A 292 16.26 -12.50 -15.06
C MET A 292 14.88 -12.86 -14.51
N ALA A 293 13.89 -12.00 -14.71
CA ALA A 293 12.52 -12.24 -14.29
C ALA A 293 11.88 -13.37 -15.13
N ARG A 294 12.14 -13.38 -16.44
CA ARG A 294 11.89 -14.50 -17.37
C ARG A 294 12.50 -15.81 -16.89
N ALA A 295 13.77 -15.79 -16.45
CA ALA A 295 14.45 -16.98 -15.95
C ALA A 295 13.84 -17.51 -14.63
N ARG A 296 13.47 -16.62 -13.69
CA ARG A 296 12.80 -16.99 -12.43
C ARG A 296 11.43 -17.59 -12.68
N LEU A 297 10.63 -16.95 -13.53
CA LEU A 297 9.31 -17.43 -13.93
C LEU A 297 9.41 -18.80 -14.62
N SER A 298 10.37 -18.96 -15.53
CA SER A 298 10.67 -20.24 -16.19
C SER A 298 10.99 -21.35 -15.20
N ALA A 299 11.83 -21.06 -14.19
CA ALA A 299 12.21 -22.04 -13.18
C ALA A 299 11.02 -22.50 -12.33
N ARG A 300 10.17 -21.56 -11.89
CA ARG A 300 8.95 -21.88 -11.15
C ARG A 300 7.94 -22.64 -12.00
N LEU A 301 7.78 -22.27 -13.27
CA LEU A 301 6.92 -23.01 -14.21
C LEU A 301 7.41 -24.44 -14.43
N ARG A 302 8.73 -24.70 -14.54
CA ARG A 302 9.27 -26.07 -14.57
C ARG A 302 9.01 -26.83 -13.28
N ALA A 303 9.13 -26.18 -12.12
CA ALA A 303 8.84 -26.81 -10.84
C ALA A 303 7.35 -27.19 -10.73
N ALA A 304 6.44 -26.28 -11.10
CA ALA A 304 5.00 -26.54 -11.16
C ALA A 304 4.67 -27.64 -12.18
N ALA A 305 5.29 -27.63 -13.36
CA ALA A 305 5.10 -28.65 -14.38
C ALA A 305 5.51 -30.06 -13.90
N ARG A 306 6.64 -30.18 -13.20
CA ARG A 306 7.07 -31.45 -12.59
C ARG A 306 6.08 -31.94 -11.53
N ARG A 307 5.56 -31.03 -10.69
CA ARG A 307 4.54 -31.35 -9.68
C ARG A 307 3.23 -31.79 -10.33
N LEU A 308 2.82 -31.14 -11.41
CA LEU A 308 1.66 -31.52 -12.20
C LEU A 308 1.80 -32.91 -12.85
N VAL A 309 2.98 -33.24 -13.39
CA VAL A 309 3.27 -34.58 -13.93
C VAL A 309 3.26 -35.64 -12.84
N ALA A 310 3.74 -35.31 -11.63
CA ALA A 310 3.66 -36.21 -10.48
C ALA A 310 2.21 -36.40 -10.02
N LEU A 311 1.47 -35.30 -9.85
CA LEU A 311 0.06 -35.30 -9.46
C LEU A 311 -0.78 -36.10 -10.46
N GLY A 312 -0.59 -35.92 -11.76
CA GLY A 312 -1.34 -36.64 -12.80
C GLY A 312 -1.15 -38.16 -12.82
N ARG A 313 -0.15 -38.69 -12.09
CA ARG A 313 -0.01 -40.14 -11.88
C ARG A 313 -0.99 -40.65 -10.83
N ASP A 314 -1.33 -39.81 -9.85
CA ASP A 314 -2.08 -40.15 -8.65
C ASP A 314 -3.52 -39.59 -8.67
N ASP A 315 -3.73 -38.44 -9.33
CA ASP A 315 -5.00 -37.73 -9.50
C ASP A 315 -5.18 -37.32 -10.98
N ARG A 316 -6.22 -37.85 -11.63
CA ARG A 316 -6.55 -37.57 -13.04
C ARG A 316 -7.68 -36.56 -13.22
N ASP A 317 -8.20 -36.00 -12.13
CA ASP A 317 -9.29 -35.04 -12.25
C ASP A 317 -8.79 -33.79 -13.00
N PRO A 318 -9.53 -33.29 -13.99
CA PRO A 318 -9.10 -32.13 -14.76
C PRO A 318 -8.96 -30.90 -13.86
N LEU A 319 -7.98 -30.05 -14.16
CA LEU A 319 -7.82 -28.76 -13.51
C LEU A 319 -8.95 -27.79 -13.92
N PRO A 320 -9.27 -26.79 -13.08
CA PRO A 320 -10.32 -25.82 -13.37
C PRO A 320 -10.17 -25.12 -14.73
N ASP A 321 -11.30 -24.90 -15.40
CA ASP A 321 -11.36 -24.24 -16.72
C ASP A 321 -10.92 -22.77 -16.67
N ASP A 322 -11.01 -22.12 -15.50
CA ASP A 322 -10.66 -20.71 -15.29
C ASP A 322 -9.15 -20.45 -15.16
N LEU A 323 -8.29 -21.48 -15.21
CA LEU A 323 -6.84 -21.24 -15.35
C LEU A 323 -6.56 -20.65 -16.74
N GLN A 324 -5.90 -19.49 -16.77
CA GLN A 324 -5.53 -18.75 -17.98
C GLN A 324 -4.32 -19.41 -18.69
N LEU A 325 -4.53 -20.58 -19.29
CA LEU A 325 -3.45 -21.35 -19.93
C LEU A 325 -2.77 -20.62 -21.09
N TRP A 326 -3.51 -19.76 -21.79
CA TRP A 326 -3.00 -18.97 -22.90
C TRP A 326 -1.84 -18.04 -22.47
N ALA A 327 -1.83 -17.55 -21.22
CA ALA A 327 -0.74 -16.74 -20.67
C ALA A 327 0.58 -17.53 -20.55
N LEU A 328 0.49 -18.86 -20.48
CA LEU A 328 1.64 -19.78 -20.48
C LEU A 328 2.03 -20.25 -21.88
N GLY A 329 1.42 -19.70 -22.94
CA GLY A 329 1.65 -20.12 -24.32
C GLY A 329 0.98 -21.45 -24.68
N ILE A 330 -0.04 -21.85 -23.91
CA ILE A 330 -0.78 -23.10 -24.06
C ILE A 330 -2.20 -22.76 -24.52
N GLY A 331 -2.60 -23.25 -25.70
CA GLY A 331 -3.96 -22.99 -26.22
C GLY A 331 -5.05 -23.54 -25.29
N GLU A 332 -6.21 -22.89 -25.22
CA GLU A 332 -7.29 -23.26 -24.30
C GLU A 332 -7.85 -24.67 -24.55
N ASP A 333 -7.73 -25.18 -25.78
CA ASP A 333 -8.12 -26.54 -26.17
C ASP A 333 -7.15 -27.63 -25.65
N ASN A 334 -6.06 -27.27 -24.98
CA ASN A 334 -5.15 -28.27 -24.41
C ASN A 334 -5.80 -29.01 -23.24
N SER A 335 -5.45 -30.29 -23.11
CA SER A 335 -5.94 -31.13 -22.02
C SER A 335 -5.67 -30.50 -20.65
N ARG A 336 -6.71 -30.43 -19.82
CA ARG A 336 -6.67 -30.01 -18.41
C ARG A 336 -6.23 -31.13 -17.46
N ASP A 337 -5.96 -32.32 -17.99
CA ASP A 337 -5.33 -33.40 -17.21
C ASP A 337 -3.99 -32.91 -16.64
N PRO A 338 -3.72 -33.06 -15.33
CA PRO A 338 -2.52 -32.51 -14.70
C PRO A 338 -1.22 -32.96 -15.39
N ALA A 339 -1.10 -34.23 -15.77
CA ALA A 339 0.12 -34.73 -16.42
C ALA A 339 0.27 -34.16 -17.84
N ALA A 340 -0.82 -34.10 -18.60
CA ALA A 340 -0.83 -33.51 -19.93
C ALA A 340 -0.50 -32.01 -19.89
N LEU A 341 -1.06 -31.27 -18.93
CA LEU A 341 -0.78 -29.84 -18.76
C LEU A 341 0.68 -29.61 -18.33
N GLY A 342 1.20 -30.40 -17.41
CA GLY A 342 2.62 -30.33 -17.01
C GLY A 342 3.56 -30.55 -18.21
N ALA A 343 3.26 -31.53 -19.07
CA ALA A 343 4.00 -31.74 -20.31
C ALA A 343 3.86 -30.57 -21.31
N ALA A 344 2.68 -29.95 -21.39
CA ALA A 344 2.43 -28.79 -22.24
C ALA A 344 3.21 -27.55 -21.76
N ILE A 345 3.32 -27.32 -20.45
CA ILE A 345 4.14 -26.23 -19.87
C ILE A 345 5.62 -26.43 -20.19
N GLU A 346 6.16 -27.63 -20.00
CA GLU A 346 7.56 -27.94 -20.37
C GLU A 346 7.80 -27.74 -21.88
N GLN A 347 6.84 -28.16 -22.71
CA GLN A 347 6.92 -27.96 -24.16
C GLN A 347 6.84 -26.47 -24.55
N ALA A 348 5.99 -25.68 -23.89
CA ALA A 348 5.87 -24.25 -24.12
C ALA A 348 7.16 -23.51 -23.72
N LEU A 349 7.75 -23.85 -22.58
CA LEU A 349 9.04 -23.34 -22.12
C LEU A 349 10.18 -23.69 -23.09
N ALA A 350 10.25 -24.95 -23.54
CA ALA A 350 11.28 -25.40 -24.48
C ALA A 350 11.19 -24.71 -25.86
N ARG A 351 9.98 -24.29 -26.26
CA ARG A 351 9.73 -23.56 -27.52
C ARG A 351 9.80 -22.04 -27.36
N GLY A 352 10.06 -21.52 -26.16
CA GLY A 352 10.00 -20.09 -25.88
C GLY A 352 8.62 -19.47 -26.14
N LYS A 353 7.54 -20.26 -25.96
CA LYS A 353 6.15 -19.83 -26.21
C LYS A 353 5.47 -19.18 -25.02
N VAL A 354 6.08 -19.23 -23.84
CA VAL A 354 5.59 -18.48 -22.67
C VAL A 354 5.67 -17.00 -23.01
N LEU A 355 4.54 -16.30 -22.95
CA LEU A 355 4.43 -14.89 -23.30
C LEU A 355 4.98 -14.05 -22.16
N TYR A 356 6.30 -13.89 -22.13
CA TYR A 356 6.99 -13.17 -21.08
C TYR A 356 6.70 -11.66 -21.07
N ASP A 357 6.27 -11.09 -22.19
CA ASP A 357 5.88 -9.68 -22.28
C ASP A 357 4.54 -9.42 -21.54
N ALA A 358 3.85 -10.49 -21.10
CA ALA A 358 2.73 -10.47 -20.19
C ALA A 358 3.12 -11.10 -18.83
N GLU A 359 4.28 -10.71 -18.30
CA GLU A 359 4.90 -11.33 -17.12
C GLU A 359 3.96 -11.39 -15.90
N SER A 360 3.16 -10.33 -15.70
CA SER A 360 2.14 -10.27 -14.65
C SER A 360 1.06 -11.35 -14.82
N MET A 361 0.62 -11.61 -16.05
CA MET A 361 -0.40 -12.61 -16.37
C MET A 361 0.14 -14.03 -16.27
N ALA A 362 1.36 -14.28 -16.76
CA ALA A 362 2.02 -15.57 -16.61
C ALA A 362 2.35 -15.87 -15.14
N GLY A 363 2.71 -14.84 -14.35
CA GLY A 363 2.85 -14.91 -12.90
C GLY A 363 1.54 -15.24 -12.19
N GLU A 364 0.42 -14.60 -12.56
CA GLU A 364 -0.90 -14.90 -12.00
C GLU A 364 -1.37 -16.33 -12.34
N ALA A 365 -1.22 -16.74 -13.60
CA ALA A 365 -1.53 -18.10 -14.04
C ALA A 365 -0.73 -19.15 -13.27
N LEU A 366 0.57 -18.90 -13.04
CA LEU A 366 1.42 -19.73 -12.20
C LEU A 366 0.96 -19.75 -10.74
N ALA A 367 0.60 -18.60 -10.16
CA ALA A 367 0.15 -18.52 -8.77
C ALA A 367 -1.15 -19.32 -8.54
N ARG A 368 -2.14 -19.19 -9.44
CA ARG A 368 -3.38 -19.99 -9.41
C ARG A 368 -3.09 -21.48 -9.56
N LEU A 369 -2.15 -21.84 -10.44
CA LEU A 369 -1.71 -23.22 -10.63
C LEU A 369 -1.04 -23.79 -9.37
N GLU A 370 -0.19 -23.00 -8.69
CA GLU A 370 0.46 -23.40 -7.43
C GLU A 370 -0.54 -23.55 -6.27
N ILE A 371 -1.63 -22.78 -6.25
CA ILE A 371 -2.73 -22.93 -5.28
C ILE A 371 -3.45 -24.26 -5.52
N GLU A 372 -3.83 -24.56 -6.75
CA GLU A 372 -4.55 -25.81 -7.07
C GLU A 372 -3.66 -27.05 -6.85
N LEU A 373 -2.36 -26.97 -7.16
CA LEU A 373 -1.38 -28.00 -6.82
C LEU A 373 -1.33 -28.26 -5.30
N ARG A 374 -1.23 -27.22 -4.48
CA ARG A 374 -1.24 -27.35 -3.01
C ARG A 374 -2.52 -27.97 -2.47
N ARG A 375 -3.64 -27.70 -3.12
CA ARG A 375 -4.95 -28.22 -2.71
C ARG A 375 -5.10 -29.72 -2.99
N ARG A 376 -4.48 -30.21 -4.07
CA ARG A 376 -4.62 -31.59 -4.54
C ARG A 376 -3.50 -32.52 -4.12
N GLU A 377 -2.31 -31.97 -3.85
CA GLU A 377 -1.22 -32.77 -3.32
C GLU A 377 -1.62 -33.40 -1.98
N PRO A 378 -1.41 -34.72 -1.81
CA PRO A 378 -1.73 -35.38 -0.55
C PRO A 378 -0.91 -34.72 0.56
N VAL A 379 -1.60 -34.24 1.60
CA VAL A 379 -0.93 -33.72 2.80
C VAL A 379 0.00 -34.82 3.29
N PRO A 380 1.32 -34.57 3.39
CA PRO A 380 2.25 -35.58 3.85
C PRO A 380 1.76 -36.05 5.22
N SER A 381 1.29 -37.30 5.29
CA SER A 381 0.76 -37.84 6.53
C SER A 381 1.85 -37.69 7.58
N ALA A 382 1.64 -36.82 8.58
CA ALA A 382 2.53 -36.69 9.71
C ALA A 382 2.73 -38.11 10.25
N GLY A 383 3.96 -38.62 10.12
CA GLY A 383 4.24 -40.03 10.33
C GLY A 383 3.63 -40.49 11.64
N VAL A 384 2.54 -41.25 11.56
CA VAL A 384 1.93 -41.86 12.73
C VAL A 384 3.04 -42.70 13.35
N PRO A 385 3.48 -42.42 14.59
CA PRO A 385 4.48 -43.25 15.25
C PRO A 385 3.94 -44.67 15.23
N LYS A 386 4.71 -45.62 14.71
CA LYS A 386 4.39 -47.05 14.81
C LYS A 386 4.13 -47.35 16.30
N MET A 387 2.86 -47.45 16.68
CA MET A 387 2.47 -47.90 18.01
C MET A 387 3.06 -49.29 18.20
N ALA A 388 3.80 -49.46 19.30
CA ALA A 388 4.18 -50.77 19.79
C ALA A 388 2.91 -51.62 19.99
N PRO A 389 2.97 -52.94 19.75
CA PRO A 389 1.79 -53.81 19.88
C PRO A 389 1.26 -53.75 21.31
N GLU A 390 -0.02 -53.39 21.46
CA GLU A 390 -0.72 -53.44 22.74
C GLU A 390 -0.73 -54.87 23.32
N PRO A 391 -0.60 -55.03 24.65
CA PRO A 391 -0.78 -56.32 25.30
C PRO A 391 -2.26 -56.75 25.22
N PRO A 392 -2.56 -58.06 25.15
CA PRO A 392 -3.92 -58.54 24.93
C PRO A 392 -4.85 -58.17 26.08
N LEU A 393 -5.88 -57.38 25.77
CA LEU A 393 -6.97 -57.03 26.68
C LEU A 393 -7.80 -58.28 27.02
N ARG A 394 -8.08 -58.45 28.32
CA ARG A 394 -9.00 -59.47 28.86
C ARG A 394 -10.43 -59.29 28.31
N PRO A 395 -11.19 -60.37 28.11
CA PRO A 395 -12.55 -60.29 27.60
C PRO A 395 -13.48 -59.61 28.61
N ARG A 396 -14.21 -58.58 28.17
CA ARG A 396 -15.35 -58.02 28.91
C ARG A 396 -16.61 -58.88 28.68
N PRO A 397 -17.50 -59.00 29.67
CA PRO A 397 -18.71 -59.81 29.58
C PRO A 397 -19.76 -59.17 28.65
N SER A 398 -20.49 -60.02 27.93
CA SER A 398 -21.53 -59.62 26.98
C SER A 398 -22.69 -58.92 27.67
N ILE A 399 -22.99 -57.69 27.26
CA ILE A 399 -24.27 -57.04 27.53
C ILE A 399 -25.10 -57.16 26.25
N THR A 400 -26.21 -57.87 26.36
CA THR A 400 -27.26 -58.04 25.35
C THR A 400 -27.98 -56.70 25.12
N ALA A 401 -27.98 -56.22 23.87
CA ALA A 401 -28.81 -55.09 23.42
C ALA A 401 -30.23 -55.56 23.06
N PRO A 402 -31.29 -54.78 23.33
CA PRO A 402 -32.63 -55.07 22.84
C PRO A 402 -32.80 -54.63 21.38
N ALA A 403 -33.71 -55.32 20.68
CA ALA A 403 -33.99 -55.18 19.25
C ALA A 403 -34.56 -53.80 18.86
N PRO A 404 -34.35 -53.34 17.61
CA PRO A 404 -34.88 -52.07 17.14
C PRO A 404 -36.38 -52.15 16.78
N GLU A 405 -37.15 -51.20 17.28
CA GLU A 405 -38.54 -50.94 16.85
C GLU A 405 -38.59 -50.33 15.45
N LYS A 406 -39.67 -50.66 14.75
CA LYS A 406 -39.91 -50.39 13.32
C LYS A 406 -40.30 -48.93 13.07
N SER A 407 -39.67 -48.31 12.07
CA SER A 407 -40.09 -47.04 11.49
C SER A 407 -41.44 -47.14 10.76
N PRO A 408 -42.29 -46.09 10.77
CA PRO A 408 -43.50 -46.04 9.96
C PRO A 408 -43.19 -45.65 8.49
N PRO A 409 -44.05 -46.02 7.52
CA PRO A 409 -43.81 -45.80 6.10
C PRO A 409 -44.08 -44.34 5.66
N PRO A 410 -43.44 -43.87 4.57
CA PRO A 410 -43.70 -42.55 4.01
C PRO A 410 -45.04 -42.50 3.27
N ARG A 411 -45.74 -41.36 3.38
CA ARG A 411 -46.97 -41.05 2.64
C ARG A 411 -46.66 -40.68 1.18
N GLU A 412 -47.40 -41.31 0.26
CA GLU A 412 -47.57 -40.92 -1.14
C GLU A 412 -48.63 -39.83 -1.30
N SER A 413 -48.29 -38.79 -2.07
CA SER A 413 -49.16 -37.93 -2.92
C SER A 413 -48.23 -36.83 -3.47
N ASP A 414 -48.17 -36.44 -4.74
CA ASP A 414 -48.95 -36.76 -5.92
C ASP A 414 -48.10 -36.45 -7.17
N ARG A 415 -48.46 -37.11 -8.27
CA ARG A 415 -47.90 -36.97 -9.61
C ARG A 415 -48.30 -35.63 -10.26
N TYR A 416 -47.45 -35.05 -11.13
CA TYR A 416 -47.90 -34.56 -12.45
C TYR A 416 -46.71 -34.42 -13.45
N LEU A 417 -46.82 -35.23 -14.51
CA LEU A 417 -46.36 -35.15 -15.91
C LEU A 417 -45.46 -33.95 -16.30
N GLY A 418 -44.29 -34.09 -16.96
CA GLY A 418 -44.04 -34.90 -18.15
C GLY A 418 -44.27 -34.05 -19.42
N GLY A 419 -43.21 -33.51 -20.03
CA GLY A 419 -43.30 -32.77 -21.30
C GLY A 419 -41.90 -32.44 -21.86
N ALA A 420 -41.68 -32.86 -23.10
CA ALA A 420 -40.39 -33.01 -23.76
C ALA A 420 -39.80 -31.70 -24.36
N SER A 421 -38.48 -31.74 -24.61
CA SER A 421 -37.74 -30.81 -25.48
C SER A 421 -38.37 -30.63 -26.85
N PRO A 422 -38.05 -29.50 -27.51
CA PRO A 422 -37.38 -29.67 -28.80
C PRO A 422 -36.16 -28.76 -29.00
N ASP A 423 -35.20 -29.33 -29.73
CA ASP A 423 -34.17 -28.66 -30.53
C ASP A 423 -34.76 -27.57 -31.44
N PHE A 424 -34.01 -26.48 -31.62
CA PHE A 424 -34.15 -25.60 -32.78
C PHE A 424 -32.79 -25.18 -33.30
N SER A 425 -32.38 -25.84 -34.39
CA SER A 425 -31.42 -25.38 -35.38
C SER A 425 -32.17 -24.91 -36.63
N ASP A 426 -31.58 -23.92 -37.31
CA ASP A 426 -31.89 -23.44 -38.67
C ASP A 426 -33.27 -22.82 -38.95
N PHE A 427 -33.27 -21.51 -39.19
CA PHE A 427 -33.84 -20.96 -40.42
C PHE A 427 -33.22 -19.59 -40.73
N GLY A 428 -32.55 -19.53 -41.88
CA GLY A 428 -32.14 -18.28 -42.52
C GLY A 428 -33.16 -17.78 -43.53
N SER A 429 -32.90 -16.55 -43.96
CA SER A 429 -33.35 -15.85 -45.17
C SER A 429 -34.65 -15.02 -45.12
N SER A 430 -34.45 -13.77 -45.59
CA SER A 430 -35.34 -13.01 -46.46
C SER A 430 -36.61 -12.40 -45.85
N LEU A 431 -36.63 -11.07 -45.71
CA LEU A 431 -37.60 -10.22 -46.39
C LEU A 431 -37.10 -8.76 -46.41
N ASP A 432 -36.79 -8.30 -47.62
CA ASP A 432 -36.90 -6.89 -48.02
C ASP A 432 -38.34 -6.41 -47.77
N ASP A 433 -38.49 -5.18 -47.29
CA ASP A 433 -39.49 -4.30 -47.89
C ASP A 433 -39.15 -2.82 -47.69
N SER A 434 -39.26 -2.11 -48.80
CA SER A 434 -38.82 -0.76 -49.05
C SER A 434 -39.99 0.20 -48.87
N PHE A 435 -39.82 1.33 -48.18
CA PHE A 435 -40.59 2.54 -48.46
C PHE A 435 -39.70 3.78 -48.33
N GLY A 436 -39.73 4.59 -49.39
CA GLY A 436 -38.84 5.72 -49.65
C GLY A 436 -39.23 7.05 -48.98
N PRO A 437 -38.62 8.16 -49.44
CA PRO A 437 -38.43 9.38 -48.67
C PRO A 437 -39.51 10.44 -48.92
N ALA A 438 -39.70 11.34 -47.95
CA ALA A 438 -40.36 12.62 -48.16
C ALA A 438 -39.62 13.74 -47.41
N ALA A 439 -39.37 14.82 -48.14
CA ALA A 439 -38.65 16.01 -47.73
C ALA A 439 -39.57 17.09 -47.13
N ASP A 440 -38.91 18.03 -46.44
CA ASP A 440 -39.26 19.43 -46.16
C ASP A 440 -40.57 19.77 -45.42
N SER A 441 -40.43 20.32 -44.21
CA SER A 441 -40.68 21.75 -43.96
C SER A 441 -40.43 22.13 -42.50
N ALA A 442 -39.81 23.29 -42.31
CA ALA A 442 -39.55 23.94 -41.04
C ALA A 442 -40.85 24.42 -40.37
N THR A 443 -40.91 24.39 -39.04
CA THR A 443 -41.50 25.46 -38.21
C THR A 443 -41.08 25.29 -36.75
N ALA A 444 -40.80 26.43 -36.13
CA ALA A 444 -40.43 26.59 -34.73
C ALA A 444 -41.51 26.04 -33.77
N GLY A 445 -41.07 25.56 -32.61
CA GLY A 445 -41.95 25.19 -31.51
C GLY A 445 -41.16 25.01 -30.21
N ASP A 446 -41.27 26.02 -29.35
CA ASP A 446 -40.89 25.97 -27.94
C ASP A 446 -41.54 24.76 -27.24
N GLY A 447 -40.75 24.07 -26.41
CA GLY A 447 -41.21 22.94 -25.60
C GLY A 447 -40.71 23.08 -24.16
N LEU A 448 -41.38 23.97 -23.42
CA LEU A 448 -41.33 24.07 -21.96
C LEU A 448 -41.89 22.79 -21.32
N TRP A 449 -41.24 22.34 -20.25
CA TRP A 449 -41.76 21.32 -19.35
C TRP A 449 -42.83 21.96 -18.46
N GLU A 450 -44.08 21.52 -18.61
CA GLU A 450 -45.21 21.93 -17.75
C GLU A 450 -45.12 21.25 -16.37
N GLU A 451 -44.98 22.07 -15.34
CA GLU A 451 -45.31 21.75 -13.95
C GLU A 451 -46.84 21.76 -13.79
N THR A 452 -47.39 20.69 -13.22
CA THR A 452 -48.78 20.65 -12.75
C THR A 452 -48.83 21.19 -11.32
N THR A 453 -49.36 22.41 -11.18
CA THR A 453 -49.90 22.92 -9.91
C THR A 453 -51.37 23.27 -10.16
N GLU A 454 -52.28 22.56 -9.49
CA GLU A 454 -53.66 23.02 -9.34
C GLU A 454 -53.83 23.58 -7.93
N ALA A 455 -54.18 24.86 -7.88
CA ALA A 455 -54.67 25.58 -6.72
C ALA A 455 -56.19 25.52 -6.69
N GLY A 456 -56.76 25.38 -5.49
CA GLY A 456 -58.18 25.65 -5.21
C GLY A 456 -58.28 26.45 -3.92
N THR A 457 -58.57 27.74 -4.05
CA THR A 457 -58.86 28.71 -2.99
C THR A 457 -60.32 28.60 -2.54
N ASP A 458 -60.61 28.76 -1.24
CA ASP A 458 -61.40 29.91 -0.74
C ASP A 458 -61.72 29.82 0.77
N ALA A 459 -61.84 31.01 1.34
CA ALA A 459 -61.86 31.37 2.75
C ALA A 459 -63.21 31.22 3.47
N ALA A 460 -63.20 31.09 4.80
CA ALA A 460 -63.98 31.92 5.73
C ALA A 460 -63.71 31.56 7.22
N GLU A 461 -63.86 32.60 8.05
CA GLU A 461 -63.71 32.70 9.50
C GLU A 461 -64.71 31.82 10.30
N ASP A 462 -64.30 31.24 11.44
CA ASP A 462 -64.87 31.53 12.78
C ASP A 462 -64.29 30.61 13.88
N GLY A 463 -64.36 31.09 15.12
CA GLY A 463 -63.69 30.59 16.33
C GLY A 463 -64.23 29.30 16.99
N PRO A 464 -63.86 29.05 18.26
CA PRO A 464 -63.46 27.73 18.77
C PRO A 464 -64.59 26.97 19.47
N GLN A 465 -64.59 25.63 19.38
CA GLN A 465 -65.26 24.80 20.38
C GLN A 465 -64.77 23.35 20.45
N GLU A 466 -64.83 22.84 21.68
CA GLU A 466 -64.34 21.58 22.23
C GLU A 466 -65.03 20.31 21.69
N SER A 467 -64.31 19.20 21.86
CA SER A 467 -64.80 17.81 22.08
C SER A 467 -65.32 17.00 20.88
N GLY A 468 -64.65 15.86 20.63
CA GLY A 468 -65.07 14.78 19.73
C GLY A 468 -63.88 13.89 19.38
N GLN A 469 -63.59 12.86 20.18
CA GLN A 469 -63.79 11.45 19.80
C GLN A 469 -63.02 11.05 18.53
N GLU A 470 -61.81 10.49 18.72
CA GLU A 470 -61.09 9.75 17.70
C GLU A 470 -61.84 8.43 17.44
N GLU A 471 -62.44 8.32 16.25
CA GLU A 471 -62.86 7.05 15.65
C GLU A 471 -61.61 6.33 15.12
N GLU A 472 -61.19 5.29 15.85
CA GLU A 472 -60.29 4.26 15.33
C GLU A 472 -61.00 3.49 14.20
N SER A 473 -60.44 3.60 13.01
CA SER A 473 -60.77 2.75 11.86
C SER A 473 -60.41 1.29 12.13
N ALA A 474 -61.44 0.44 12.12
CA ALA A 474 -61.37 -1.01 12.26
C ALA A 474 -60.55 -1.68 11.13
N PRO A 475 -59.74 -2.71 11.44
CA PRO A 475 -59.24 -3.63 10.43
C PRO A 475 -60.23 -4.77 10.17
N ASP A 476 -60.27 -5.20 8.91
CA ASP A 476 -61.03 -6.32 8.38
C ASP A 476 -60.93 -7.60 9.25
N GLN A 477 -62.10 -8.13 9.62
CA GLN A 477 -62.24 -9.43 10.25
C GLN A 477 -62.07 -10.54 9.22
N ALA A 478 -60.93 -11.22 9.24
CA ALA A 478 -60.78 -12.55 8.69
C ALA A 478 -61.04 -13.59 9.80
N ASP A 479 -61.80 -14.62 9.43
CA ASP A 479 -62.33 -15.69 10.28
C ASP A 479 -61.30 -16.28 11.27
N ALA A 480 -61.57 -16.11 12.57
CA ALA A 480 -60.82 -16.73 13.65
C ALA A 480 -61.31 -18.18 13.87
N GLU A 481 -60.47 -19.15 13.53
CA GLU A 481 -60.58 -20.51 14.07
C GLU A 481 -60.36 -20.50 15.59
N PRO A 482 -61.04 -21.36 16.36
CA PRO A 482 -60.97 -21.35 17.81
C PRO A 482 -59.57 -21.76 18.28
N GLU A 483 -58.89 -20.82 18.94
CA GLU A 483 -57.60 -20.99 19.59
C GLU A 483 -57.71 -22.06 20.69
N VAL A 484 -57.29 -23.28 20.37
CA VAL A 484 -57.10 -24.35 21.35
C VAL A 484 -55.89 -23.96 22.20
N ALA A 485 -56.15 -23.50 23.42
CA ALA A 485 -55.14 -23.23 24.44
C ALA A 485 -54.30 -24.50 24.68
N GLN A 486 -53.19 -24.62 23.94
CA GLN A 486 -52.14 -25.57 24.26
C GLN A 486 -51.47 -25.08 25.52
N GLN A 487 -51.77 -25.73 26.65
CA GLN A 487 -50.94 -25.67 27.84
C GLN A 487 -49.54 -26.13 27.45
N THR A 488 -48.65 -25.19 27.16
CA THR A 488 -47.22 -25.44 27.02
C THR A 488 -46.75 -25.99 28.36
N ALA A 489 -46.37 -27.27 28.36
CA ALA A 489 -45.72 -27.89 29.50
C ALA A 489 -44.56 -26.98 29.97
N PRO A 490 -44.32 -26.85 31.28
CA PRO A 490 -43.24 -26.02 31.80
C PRO A 490 -41.92 -26.42 31.13
N GLN A 491 -41.39 -25.52 30.30
CA GLN A 491 -40.07 -25.71 29.72
C GLN A 491 -39.06 -25.68 30.86
N ASP A 492 -38.25 -26.73 30.98
CA ASP A 492 -37.13 -26.74 31.90
C ASP A 492 -36.30 -25.46 31.68
N PRO A 493 -35.87 -24.77 32.76
CA PRO A 493 -35.06 -23.57 32.63
C PRO A 493 -33.84 -23.88 31.76
N ALA A 494 -33.57 -23.02 30.79
CA ALA A 494 -32.38 -23.19 29.98
C ALA A 494 -31.15 -23.29 30.90
N PRO A 495 -30.27 -24.28 30.70
CA PRO A 495 -29.06 -24.45 31.48
C PRO A 495 -28.26 -23.14 31.41
N GLU A 496 -27.85 -22.63 32.57
CA GLU A 496 -27.07 -21.41 32.68
C GLU A 496 -25.68 -21.63 32.06
N GLU A 497 -25.19 -20.65 31.30
CA GLU A 497 -23.84 -20.67 30.74
C GLU A 497 -22.81 -20.61 31.89
N THR A 498 -21.91 -21.59 31.96
CA THR A 498 -20.83 -21.60 32.95
C THR A 498 -20.02 -20.30 32.84
N PRO A 499 -19.79 -19.55 33.94
CA PRO A 499 -18.95 -18.35 33.91
C PRO A 499 -17.54 -18.67 33.44
N ARG A 500 -17.01 -17.87 32.51
CA ARG A 500 -15.67 -18.03 31.95
C ARG A 500 -14.89 -16.73 32.01
N GLU A 501 -13.59 -16.82 32.23
CA GLU A 501 -12.67 -15.70 32.34
C GLU A 501 -11.75 -15.64 31.11
N THR A 502 -11.26 -14.45 30.78
CA THR A 502 -10.17 -14.34 29.81
C THR A 502 -8.89 -14.91 30.41
N ASP A 503 -8.30 -15.87 29.70
CA ASP A 503 -7.06 -16.53 30.06
C ASP A 503 -5.96 -16.17 29.06
N VAL A 504 -4.75 -15.94 29.57
CA VAL A 504 -3.62 -15.44 28.79
C VAL A 504 -2.38 -16.24 29.13
N ALA A 505 -1.75 -16.88 28.14
CA ALA A 505 -0.52 -17.65 28.32
C ALA A 505 0.58 -17.19 27.36
N LEU A 506 1.83 -17.24 27.80
CA LEU A 506 3.00 -17.09 26.94
C LEU A 506 3.58 -18.47 26.62
N LEU A 507 3.86 -18.75 25.35
CA LEU A 507 4.29 -20.05 24.87
C LEU A 507 5.67 -19.96 24.19
N ARG A 508 6.50 -20.99 24.38
CA ARG A 508 7.73 -21.20 23.60
C ARG A 508 7.39 -21.80 22.23
N GLY A 509 7.80 -21.13 21.15
CA GLY A 509 7.51 -21.51 19.77
C GLY A 509 6.38 -20.71 19.12
N HIS A 510 6.17 -20.94 17.83
CA HIS A 510 5.02 -20.43 17.07
C HIS A 510 3.96 -21.52 16.99
N PHE A 511 2.75 -21.19 17.42
CA PHE A 511 1.57 -22.05 17.35
C PHE A 511 0.49 -21.41 16.49
N TYR A 512 -0.33 -22.26 15.87
CA TYR A 512 -1.40 -21.90 14.96
C TYR A 512 -2.75 -22.41 15.47
N PRO A 513 -3.88 -21.81 15.04
CA PRO A 513 -5.21 -22.30 15.38
C PRO A 513 -5.36 -23.80 15.04
N GLY A 514 -5.72 -24.60 16.05
CA GLY A 514 -5.85 -26.06 15.93
C GLY A 514 -4.64 -26.86 16.44
N ASP A 515 -3.49 -26.21 16.69
CA ASP A 515 -2.33 -26.89 17.25
C ASP A 515 -2.58 -27.37 18.69
N ALA A 516 -2.12 -28.58 19.01
CA ALA A 516 -2.00 -29.03 20.38
C ALA A 516 -0.80 -28.32 21.04
N VAL A 517 -1.06 -27.59 22.14
CA VAL A 517 -0.02 -26.88 22.90
C VAL A 517 0.43 -27.76 24.08
N PRO A 518 1.65 -28.32 24.08
CA PRO A 518 2.14 -29.08 25.22
C PRO A 518 2.32 -28.18 26.45
N ASP A 519 1.99 -28.67 27.65
CA ASP A 519 2.15 -27.92 28.89
C ASP A 519 3.60 -27.44 29.11
N ALA A 520 4.58 -28.24 28.65
CA ALA A 520 6.00 -27.88 28.74
C ALA A 520 6.37 -26.61 27.96
N ASN A 521 5.55 -26.20 26.98
CA ASN A 521 5.77 -24.98 26.20
C ASN A 521 5.14 -23.75 26.85
N ARG A 522 4.27 -23.91 27.85
CA ARG A 522 3.66 -22.80 28.59
C ARG A 522 4.67 -22.22 29.58
N LEU A 523 5.01 -20.95 29.40
CA LEU A 523 5.92 -20.23 30.29
C LEU A 523 5.25 -19.91 31.61
N THR A 524 6.00 -20.03 32.71
CA THR A 524 5.56 -19.52 34.01
C THR A 524 5.70 -18.00 34.07
N ALA A 525 5.01 -17.36 35.01
CA ALA A 525 5.05 -15.91 35.19
C ALA A 525 6.48 -15.34 35.37
N ALA A 526 7.38 -16.08 36.02
CA ALA A 526 8.76 -15.65 36.29
C ALA A 526 9.75 -16.08 35.19
N GLU A 527 9.31 -16.85 34.20
CA GLU A 527 10.21 -17.35 33.17
C GLU A 527 10.49 -16.27 32.12
N PRO A 528 11.77 -15.97 31.83
CA PRO A 528 12.10 -14.98 30.82
C PRO A 528 11.80 -15.49 29.40
N LEU A 529 11.42 -14.58 28.50
CA LEU A 529 11.43 -14.87 27.08
C LEU A 529 12.86 -15.08 26.61
N VAL A 530 13.10 -16.12 25.80
CA VAL A 530 14.43 -16.37 25.25
C VAL A 530 14.71 -15.37 24.12
N PRO A 531 15.74 -14.52 24.21
CA PRO A 531 16.05 -13.53 23.18
C PRO A 531 16.17 -14.14 21.78
N GLY A 532 15.59 -13.48 20.77
CA GLY A 532 15.58 -13.91 19.36
C GLY A 532 14.71 -15.14 19.06
N SER A 533 14.18 -15.81 20.08
CA SER A 533 13.37 -17.01 19.90
C SER A 533 11.92 -16.68 19.56
N LYS A 534 11.29 -17.62 18.87
CA LYS A 534 9.87 -17.59 18.51
C LYS A 534 9.01 -17.84 19.74
N HIS A 535 7.99 -17.01 19.93
CA HIS A 535 7.04 -17.13 21.03
C HIS A 535 5.62 -16.88 20.53
N THR A 536 4.64 -17.36 21.30
CA THR A 536 3.22 -17.12 21.03
C THR A 536 2.54 -16.61 22.29
N LEU A 537 1.74 -15.56 22.16
CA LEU A 537 0.78 -15.14 23.17
C LEU A 537 -0.56 -15.80 22.84
N GLU A 538 -1.02 -16.67 23.71
CA GLU A 538 -2.31 -17.34 23.62
C GLU A 538 -3.35 -16.58 24.44
N VAL A 539 -4.49 -16.26 23.82
CA VAL A 539 -5.64 -15.66 24.48
C VAL A 539 -6.87 -16.55 24.26
N ALA A 540 -7.57 -16.92 25.34
CA ALA A 540 -8.76 -17.75 25.28
C ALA A 540 -9.79 -17.33 26.35
N ILE A 541 -11.04 -17.78 26.22
CA ILE A 541 -12.10 -17.61 27.22
C ILE A 541 -12.36 -18.97 27.86
N ARG A 542 -12.05 -19.13 29.15
CA ARG A 542 -12.03 -20.43 29.84
C ARG A 542 -12.78 -20.44 31.17
N ALA A 543 -13.42 -21.55 31.49
CA ALA A 543 -13.97 -21.80 32.82
C ALA A 543 -12.86 -21.95 33.87
N ARG A 544 -11.71 -22.50 33.47
CA ARG A 544 -10.52 -22.63 34.32
C ARG A 544 -9.28 -22.08 33.62
N ARG A 545 -8.68 -21.05 34.21
CA ARG A 545 -7.43 -20.46 33.71
C ARG A 545 -6.26 -21.44 33.82
N ILE A 546 -5.45 -21.50 32.77
CA ILE A 546 -4.22 -22.31 32.69
C ILE A 546 -2.99 -21.45 32.37
N GLY A 547 -3.16 -20.16 32.05
CA GLY A 547 -2.09 -19.24 31.73
C GLY A 547 -1.47 -18.50 32.93
N ILE A 548 -0.93 -17.32 32.67
CA ILE A 548 -0.28 -16.46 33.65
C ILE A 548 -1.32 -15.97 34.66
N THR A 549 -1.21 -16.47 35.90
CA THR A 549 -2.11 -16.12 37.00
C THR A 549 -1.89 -14.67 37.43
N GLY A 550 -2.97 -13.90 37.50
CA GLY A 550 -2.97 -12.52 37.98
C GLY A 550 -4.05 -12.31 39.04
N ALA A 551 -4.47 -11.05 39.23
CA ALA A 551 -5.64 -10.76 40.05
C ALA A 551 -6.87 -11.52 39.50
N PRO A 552 -7.81 -11.96 40.38
CA PRO A 552 -9.04 -12.60 39.93
C PRO A 552 -9.75 -11.69 38.91
N SER A 553 -10.03 -12.22 37.73
CA SER A 553 -10.81 -11.50 36.71
C SER A 553 -12.30 -11.74 36.98
N LYS A 554 -13.15 -10.81 36.54
CA LYS A 554 -14.58 -11.10 36.47
C LYS A 554 -14.82 -11.97 35.23
N PRO A 555 -15.87 -12.79 35.21
CA PRO A 555 -16.28 -13.47 33.99
C PRO A 555 -16.45 -12.50 32.82
N VAL A 556 -16.07 -12.94 31.62
CA VAL A 556 -16.31 -12.23 30.36
C VAL A 556 -17.81 -12.12 30.17
N GLN A 557 -18.28 -10.93 29.78
CA GLN A 557 -19.70 -10.74 29.48
C GLN A 557 -20.04 -11.49 28.20
N SER A 558 -20.89 -12.50 28.30
CA SER A 558 -21.34 -13.27 27.13
C SER A 558 -22.19 -12.38 26.23
N PRO A 559 -21.86 -12.26 24.92
CA PRO A 559 -22.65 -11.47 24.00
C PRO A 559 -23.89 -12.20 23.48
N ARG A 560 -24.03 -13.50 23.78
CA ARG A 560 -25.05 -14.40 23.25
C ARG A 560 -26.46 -13.99 23.63
N LYS A 561 -27.42 -14.37 22.77
CA LYS A 561 -28.85 -14.36 23.07
C LYS A 561 -29.39 -15.77 23.34
N GLY A 562 -28.69 -16.81 22.90
CA GLY A 562 -29.07 -18.21 23.10
C GLY A 562 -27.86 -19.14 23.22
N ARG A 563 -27.97 -20.32 22.60
CA ARG A 563 -26.92 -21.37 22.60
C ARG A 563 -26.11 -21.41 21.30
N GLU A 564 -26.10 -20.32 20.54
CA GLU A 564 -25.26 -20.18 19.36
C GLU A 564 -23.78 -20.13 19.75
N ASP A 565 -22.89 -20.50 18.83
CA ASP A 565 -21.46 -20.15 18.91
C ASP A 565 -21.27 -18.67 18.57
N VAL A 566 -20.31 -18.00 19.20
CA VAL A 566 -20.02 -16.59 18.96
C VAL A 566 -18.56 -16.42 18.60
N THR A 567 -18.32 -15.56 17.62
CA THR A 567 -16.98 -15.11 17.28
C THR A 567 -16.65 -13.87 18.11
N VAL A 568 -15.54 -13.94 18.84
CA VAL A 568 -14.96 -12.82 19.57
C VAL A 568 -13.66 -12.43 18.91
N TYR A 569 -13.43 -11.14 18.73
CA TYR A 569 -12.22 -10.59 18.13
C TYR A 569 -11.29 -10.12 19.24
N VAL A 570 -10.08 -10.64 19.26
CA VAL A 570 -9.04 -10.27 20.22
C VAL A 570 -8.10 -9.29 19.55
N ALA A 571 -7.93 -8.11 20.15
CA ALA A 571 -7.02 -7.08 19.67
C ALA A 571 -5.90 -6.81 20.67
N LEU A 572 -4.67 -6.71 20.16
CA LEU A 572 -3.47 -6.35 20.90
C LEU A 572 -3.08 -4.90 20.63
N SER A 573 -2.74 -4.16 21.67
CA SER A 573 -2.25 -2.78 21.54
C SER A 573 -1.37 -2.36 22.71
N GLY A 574 -0.78 -1.16 22.62
CA GLY A 574 0.06 -0.58 23.67
C GLY A 574 1.56 -0.66 23.35
N PRO A 575 2.44 -0.03 24.14
CA PRO A 575 3.86 0.08 23.85
C PRO A 575 4.56 -1.28 23.70
N GLY A 576 4.03 -2.33 24.35
CA GLY A 576 4.55 -3.68 24.24
C GLY A 576 4.37 -4.33 22.86
N THR A 577 3.40 -3.91 22.05
CA THR A 577 3.22 -4.52 20.71
C THR A 577 4.37 -4.20 19.77
N ALA A 578 4.83 -2.95 19.77
CA ALA A 578 5.98 -2.53 18.98
C ALA A 578 7.27 -3.20 19.46
N ALA A 579 7.46 -3.33 20.78
CA ALA A 579 8.65 -3.95 21.36
C ALA A 579 8.74 -5.47 21.08
N LEU A 580 7.61 -6.17 20.99
CA LEU A 580 7.57 -7.61 20.77
C LEU A 580 7.49 -8.00 19.28
N ALA A 581 7.24 -7.06 18.37
CA ALA A 581 7.11 -7.31 16.93
C ALA A 581 6.14 -8.47 16.62
N PHE A 582 4.89 -8.34 17.05
CA PHE A 582 3.84 -9.31 16.73
C PHE A 582 3.60 -9.40 15.22
N GLU A 583 3.40 -10.62 14.72
CA GLU A 583 3.02 -10.88 13.32
C GLU A 583 1.59 -10.43 13.03
N ASP A 584 0.71 -10.55 14.03
CA ASP A 584 -0.70 -10.20 13.95
C ASP A 584 -1.12 -9.39 15.18
N SER A 585 -2.03 -8.43 15.02
CA SER A 585 -2.54 -7.59 16.11
C SER A 585 -4.03 -7.80 16.40
N LEU A 586 -4.73 -8.52 15.53
CA LEU A 586 -6.17 -8.77 15.60
C LEU A 586 -6.43 -10.19 15.10
N LEU A 587 -7.04 -11.03 15.93
CA LEU A 587 -7.38 -12.42 15.58
C LEU A 587 -8.76 -12.79 16.14
N PRO A 588 -9.54 -13.62 15.43
CA PRO A 588 -10.81 -14.12 15.94
C PRO A 588 -10.58 -15.33 16.85
N LEU A 589 -11.52 -15.56 17.76
CA LEU A 589 -11.70 -16.83 18.45
C LEU A 589 -13.17 -17.25 18.40
N THR A 590 -13.40 -18.55 18.25
CA THR A 590 -14.73 -19.13 18.36
C THR A 590 -14.96 -19.52 19.81
N TRP A 591 -15.98 -18.93 20.42
CA TRP A 591 -16.42 -19.27 21.76
C TRP A 591 -17.72 -20.08 21.64
N PRO A 592 -17.72 -21.39 21.94
CA PRO A 592 -18.96 -22.18 22.00
C PRO A 592 -19.73 -21.93 23.31
N PHE A 593 -21.04 -22.22 23.32
CA PHE A 593 -21.90 -21.97 24.49
C PHE A 593 -21.47 -22.77 25.75
N ASP A 594 -21.27 -24.08 25.61
CA ASP A 594 -21.02 -24.99 26.72
C ASP A 594 -19.55 -25.40 26.89
N GLN A 595 -18.64 -24.86 26.07
CA GLN A 595 -17.22 -25.18 26.07
C GLN A 595 -16.33 -23.94 26.21
N ASP A 596 -15.07 -24.15 26.55
CA ASP A 596 -14.05 -23.12 26.47
C ASP A 596 -13.86 -22.69 25.01
N SER A 597 -13.44 -21.45 24.80
CA SER A 597 -13.18 -20.98 23.44
C SER A 597 -11.97 -21.67 22.82
N ALA A 598 -11.95 -21.72 21.49
CA ALA A 598 -10.70 -21.88 20.76
C ALA A 598 -9.74 -20.72 21.14
N PRO A 599 -8.42 -20.96 21.22
CA PRO A 599 -7.46 -19.89 21.49
C PRO A 599 -7.18 -19.04 20.24
N ALA A 600 -6.97 -17.74 20.45
CA ALA A 600 -6.30 -16.86 19.51
C ALA A 600 -4.79 -16.87 19.79
N PHE A 601 -3.97 -17.15 18.77
CA PHE A 601 -2.52 -17.29 18.89
C PHE A 601 -1.78 -16.14 18.21
N PHE A 602 -1.27 -15.20 19.00
CA PHE A 602 -0.49 -14.06 18.51
C PHE A 602 1.00 -14.39 18.52
N ARG A 603 1.56 -14.59 17.34
CA ARG A 603 2.96 -14.98 17.15
C ARG A 603 3.86 -13.76 17.19
N PHE A 604 5.04 -13.89 17.80
CA PHE A 604 6.01 -12.82 17.88
C PHE A 604 7.44 -13.35 18.07
N ARG A 605 8.44 -12.47 18.00
CA ARG A 605 9.84 -12.81 18.29
C ARG A 605 10.34 -11.94 19.42
N SER A 606 10.91 -12.56 20.45
CA SER A 606 11.42 -11.79 21.59
C SER A 606 12.62 -10.94 21.15
N PRO A 607 12.65 -9.63 21.47
CA PRO A 607 13.82 -8.80 21.22
C PRO A 607 15.03 -9.26 22.05
N ALA A 608 16.22 -8.79 21.68
CA ALA A 608 17.45 -9.04 22.43
C ALA A 608 17.37 -8.52 23.88
N ILE A 609 16.77 -7.34 24.03
CA ILE A 609 16.55 -6.66 25.30
C ILE A 609 15.06 -6.37 25.38
N LEU A 610 14.38 -7.02 26.34
CA LEU A 610 12.97 -6.78 26.60
C LEU A 610 12.80 -5.62 27.58
N PRO A 611 12.05 -4.55 27.23
CA PRO A 611 11.79 -3.45 28.14
C PRO A 611 11.20 -3.93 29.48
N ASP A 612 11.52 -3.20 30.55
CA ASP A 612 10.96 -3.41 31.89
C ASP A 612 10.79 -2.02 32.54
N PRO A 613 9.56 -1.52 32.75
CA PRO A 613 8.30 -2.23 32.55
C PRO A 613 7.91 -2.39 31.07
N LEU A 614 7.19 -3.46 30.79
CA LEU A 614 6.48 -3.68 29.52
C LEU A 614 4.99 -3.79 29.80
N SER A 615 4.15 -3.22 28.94
CA SER A 615 2.69 -3.38 29.05
C SER A 615 2.05 -3.61 27.68
N LEU A 616 1.16 -4.59 27.64
CA LEU A 616 0.36 -4.99 26.50
C LEU A 616 -1.11 -4.98 26.88
N SER A 617 -1.94 -4.28 26.12
CA SER A 617 -3.39 -4.28 26.28
C SER A 617 -4.02 -5.32 25.36
N ILE A 618 -4.84 -6.20 25.94
CA ILE A 618 -5.60 -7.26 25.27
C ILE A 618 -7.08 -6.92 25.40
N ARG A 619 -7.76 -6.76 24.27
CA ARG A 619 -9.17 -6.38 24.22
C ARG A 619 -9.99 -7.42 23.49
N LEU A 620 -11.15 -7.77 24.04
CA LEU A 620 -12.08 -8.71 23.45
C LEU A 620 -13.31 -7.96 22.96
N TYR A 621 -13.66 -8.12 21.69
CA TYR A 621 -14.77 -7.43 21.04
C TYR A 621 -15.72 -8.41 20.37
N THR A 622 -16.99 -8.05 20.25
CA THR A 622 -17.89 -8.63 19.25
C THR A 622 -17.67 -7.99 17.87
N ALA A 623 -18.33 -8.52 16.83
CA ALA A 623 -18.23 -7.98 15.46
C ALA A 623 -18.72 -6.51 15.37
N ASP A 624 -19.75 -6.15 16.13
CA ASP A 624 -20.25 -4.78 16.30
C ASP A 624 -19.41 -3.96 17.30
N LEU A 625 -18.19 -4.40 17.58
CA LEU A 625 -17.19 -3.78 18.44
C LEU A 625 -17.54 -3.64 19.92
N ARG A 626 -18.66 -4.17 20.42
CA ARG A 626 -18.94 -4.12 21.87
C ARG A 626 -17.79 -4.78 22.65
N LEU A 627 -17.17 -4.01 23.55
CA LEU A 627 -16.07 -4.46 24.39
C LEU A 627 -16.59 -5.45 25.44
N LEU A 628 -16.11 -6.69 25.38
CA LEU A 628 -16.48 -7.76 26.31
C LEU A 628 -15.54 -7.84 27.52
N ASP A 629 -14.24 -7.61 27.29
CA ASP A 629 -13.24 -7.56 28.35
C ASP A 629 -11.99 -6.78 27.92
N LEU A 630 -11.25 -6.27 28.92
CA LEU A 630 -10.01 -5.52 28.74
C LEU A 630 -9.00 -5.93 29.81
N LEU A 631 -7.89 -6.54 29.36
CA LEU A 631 -6.78 -6.94 30.21
C LEU A 631 -5.50 -6.20 29.81
N GLU A 632 -4.62 -6.09 30.78
CA GLU A 632 -3.26 -5.60 30.65
C GLU A 632 -2.32 -6.75 31.05
N LEU A 633 -1.51 -7.24 30.12
CA LEU A 633 -0.38 -8.11 30.39
C LEU A 633 0.84 -7.23 30.63
N ARG A 634 1.33 -7.21 31.87
CA ARG A 634 2.49 -6.42 32.28
C ARG A 634 3.67 -7.31 32.58
N ARG A 635 4.86 -6.82 32.26
CA ARG A 635 6.12 -7.33 32.81
C ARG A 635 6.71 -6.26 33.71
N GLU A 636 6.93 -6.60 34.97
CA GLU A 636 7.54 -5.71 35.96
C GLU A 636 8.49 -6.50 36.84
N GLY A 637 9.76 -6.09 36.89
CA GLY A 637 10.80 -6.81 37.64
C GLY A 637 11.04 -8.23 37.10
N GLY A 638 10.95 -8.39 35.78
CA GLY A 638 11.08 -9.69 35.11
C GLY A 638 9.89 -10.63 35.24
N ILE A 639 8.86 -10.28 36.00
CA ILE A 639 7.68 -11.12 36.25
C ILE A 639 6.51 -10.64 35.39
N TRP A 640 5.87 -11.59 34.72
CA TRP A 640 4.63 -11.35 33.99
C TRP A 640 3.41 -11.44 34.91
N ALA A 641 2.51 -10.48 34.78
CA ALA A 641 1.24 -10.48 35.49
C ALA A 641 0.11 -9.99 34.58
N THR A 642 -1.07 -10.56 34.77
CA THR A 642 -2.30 -10.05 34.16
C THR A 642 -3.05 -9.18 35.15
N ARG A 643 -3.50 -8.01 34.70
CA ARG A 643 -4.35 -7.10 35.46
C ARG A 643 -5.51 -6.64 34.59
N ARG A 644 -6.71 -6.54 35.17
CA ARG A 644 -7.82 -5.87 34.49
C ARG A 644 -7.56 -4.37 34.46
N ALA A 645 -7.56 -3.75 33.28
CA ALA A 645 -7.34 -2.31 33.22
C ALA A 645 -8.56 -1.58 33.80
N ALA A 646 -8.32 -0.76 34.83
CA ALA A 646 -9.33 0.11 35.41
C ALA A 646 -9.29 1.44 34.65
N GLY A 647 -9.95 1.52 33.50
CA GLY A 647 -9.91 2.75 32.73
C GLY A 647 -10.79 2.74 31.50
N THR A 648 -11.57 3.81 31.38
CA THR A 648 -12.01 4.36 30.09
C THR A 648 -10.80 4.48 29.17
N LEU A 649 -10.97 4.07 27.92
CA LEU A 649 -9.95 4.10 26.87
C LEU A 649 -9.21 5.46 26.91
N PRO A 650 -7.86 5.49 26.97
CA PRO A 650 -7.17 6.74 26.72
C PRO A 650 -7.58 7.22 25.32
N PRO A 651 -8.00 8.49 25.16
CA PRO A 651 -8.33 9.02 23.85
C PRO A 651 -7.07 9.02 22.99
N LEU A 652 -6.99 8.10 22.04
CA LEU A 652 -6.03 8.18 20.94
C LEU A 652 -6.56 9.27 19.99
N GLU A 653 -6.12 10.52 20.12
CA GLU A 653 -6.46 11.61 19.18
C GLU A 653 -6.16 11.22 17.71
N PRO A 654 -6.76 11.86 16.69
CA PRO A 654 -7.25 13.25 16.62
C PRO A 654 -8.77 13.36 16.77
N ASP A 655 -9.28 14.55 17.11
CA ASP A 655 -10.70 14.93 17.07
C ASP A 655 -11.39 14.39 15.80
N ALA A 656 -11.91 13.16 15.85
CA ALA A 656 -12.87 12.74 14.86
C ALA A 656 -14.03 13.70 15.06
N GLY A 657 -14.48 14.34 13.99
CA GLY A 657 -15.66 15.19 14.02
C GLY A 657 -16.88 14.46 14.62
N PRO A 658 -18.05 15.09 14.62
CA PRO A 658 -19.25 14.59 15.30
C PRO A 658 -19.79 13.22 14.81
N ASP A 659 -19.10 12.56 13.86
CA ASP A 659 -19.49 11.27 13.33
C ASP A 659 -19.33 10.15 14.36
N ARG A 660 -20.43 9.43 14.59
CA ARG A 660 -20.51 8.33 15.55
C ARG A 660 -19.82 7.06 15.05
N ASP A 661 -20.01 6.75 13.76
CA ASP A 661 -19.49 5.56 13.10
C ASP A 661 -18.48 5.93 12.03
N VAL A 662 -17.23 5.48 12.22
CA VAL A 662 -16.11 5.84 11.35
C VAL A 662 -15.18 4.64 11.17
N LEU A 663 -14.87 4.30 9.91
CA LEU A 663 -13.68 3.53 9.58
C LEU A 663 -12.59 4.50 9.15
N ALA A 664 -11.54 4.62 9.94
CA ALA A 664 -10.35 5.38 9.58
C ALA A 664 -9.22 4.43 9.18
N LEU A 665 -8.61 4.69 8.03
CA LEU A 665 -7.45 3.97 7.50
C LEU A 665 -6.28 4.95 7.44
N HIS A 666 -5.20 4.63 8.13
CA HIS A 666 -3.98 5.42 8.18
C HIS A 666 -2.90 4.73 7.36
N ILE A 667 -2.50 5.40 6.27
CA ILE A 667 -1.54 4.88 5.30
C ILE A 667 -0.14 5.38 5.68
N ARG A 668 0.80 4.46 5.77
CA ARG A 668 2.18 4.70 6.18
C ARG A 668 3.13 4.20 5.10
N PRO A 669 4.20 4.93 4.77
CA PRO A 669 5.16 4.45 3.78
C PRO A 669 5.97 3.29 4.34
N GLU A 670 6.21 2.26 3.53
CA GLU A 670 7.07 1.12 3.83
C GLU A 670 8.06 0.87 2.68
N PRO A 671 9.22 0.20 2.92
CA PRO A 671 10.27 0.08 1.89
C PRO A 671 9.83 -0.52 0.55
N LEU A 672 8.81 -1.39 0.55
CA LEU A 672 8.29 -2.07 -0.65
C LEU A 672 6.86 -1.64 -1.00
N GLY A 673 6.29 -0.66 -0.30
CA GLY A 673 4.88 -0.31 -0.45
C GLY A 673 4.34 0.50 0.70
N PHE A 674 3.18 0.10 1.22
CA PHE A 674 2.44 0.90 2.20
C PHE A 674 1.87 0.04 3.32
N GLY A 675 2.13 0.43 4.56
CA GLY A 675 1.47 -0.13 5.73
C GLY A 675 0.12 0.52 5.96
N VAL A 676 -0.84 -0.24 6.47
CA VAL A 676 -2.17 0.28 6.84
C VAL A 676 -2.44 0.03 8.32
N GLU A 677 -2.81 1.08 9.03
CA GLU A 677 -3.41 0.99 10.35
C GLU A 677 -4.90 1.33 10.27
N ALA A 678 -5.75 0.46 10.78
CA ALA A 678 -7.18 0.66 10.78
C ALA A 678 -7.69 1.02 12.18
N ILE A 679 -8.58 2.00 12.23
CA ILE A 679 -9.30 2.40 13.42
C ILE A 679 -10.79 2.34 13.08
N VAL A 680 -11.53 1.49 13.79
CA VAL A 680 -12.99 1.41 13.65
C VAL A 680 -13.64 1.99 14.89
N ARG A 681 -14.55 2.93 14.70
CA ARG A 681 -15.37 3.54 15.75
C ARG A 681 -16.83 3.23 15.52
N ARG A 682 -17.55 2.88 16.58
CA ARG A 682 -19.00 2.73 16.59
C ARG A 682 -19.63 3.45 17.77
N ASP A 683 -20.80 4.02 17.55
CA ASP A 683 -21.62 4.69 18.57
C ASP A 683 -20.87 5.81 19.33
N GLY A 684 -19.79 6.36 18.76
CA GLY A 684 -18.95 7.41 19.36
C GLY A 684 -18.00 6.95 20.47
N GLU A 685 -18.35 5.94 21.26
CA GLU A 685 -17.57 5.47 22.42
C GLU A 685 -16.67 4.28 22.11
N THR A 686 -17.15 3.37 21.26
CA THR A 686 -16.50 2.09 21.02
C THR A 686 -15.43 2.23 19.95
N ARG A 687 -14.22 1.73 20.24
CA ARG A 687 -13.08 1.83 19.32
C ARG A 687 -12.24 0.57 19.27
N LEU A 688 -11.92 0.13 18.06
CA LEU A 688 -10.86 -0.82 17.73
C LEU A 688 -9.77 -0.06 16.97
N ALA A 689 -8.50 -0.28 17.33
CA ALA A 689 -7.35 0.18 16.56
C ALA A 689 -6.42 -1.01 16.36
N ALA A 690 -6.12 -1.35 15.11
CA ALA A 690 -5.30 -2.51 14.76
C ALA A 690 -4.46 -2.19 13.52
N PRO A 691 -3.12 -2.32 13.58
CA PRO A 691 -2.32 -2.41 12.36
C PRO A 691 -2.74 -3.66 11.60
N LEU A 692 -2.94 -3.54 10.29
CA LEU A 692 -3.36 -4.68 9.46
C LEU A 692 -2.28 -5.75 9.33
N GLY A 693 -1.05 -5.45 9.76
CA GLY A 693 0.08 -6.40 9.76
C GLY A 693 0.55 -6.77 8.35
N ARG A 694 0.10 -6.04 7.34
CA ARG A 694 0.40 -6.28 5.93
C ARG A 694 0.93 -5.00 5.27
N THR A 695 1.97 -5.20 4.46
CA THR A 695 2.42 -4.23 3.46
C THR A 695 1.62 -4.41 2.18
N LEU A 696 0.94 -3.34 1.72
CA LEU A 696 0.39 -3.25 0.38
C LEU A 696 1.54 -2.99 -0.58
N LEU A 697 1.92 -3.97 -1.39
CA LEU A 697 3.03 -3.82 -2.33
C LEU A 697 2.68 -2.78 -3.41
N THR A 698 3.61 -1.90 -3.75
CA THR A 698 3.40 -0.87 -4.78
C THR A 698 2.95 -1.50 -6.10
N ALA A 699 3.57 -2.61 -6.51
CA ALA A 699 3.23 -3.31 -7.75
C ALA A 699 1.78 -3.86 -7.77
N ASP A 700 1.29 -4.37 -6.64
CA ASP A 700 -0.09 -4.90 -6.56
C ASP A 700 -1.11 -3.76 -6.67
N VAL A 701 -0.82 -2.63 -6.00
CA VAL A 701 -1.64 -1.42 -6.06
C VAL A 701 -1.64 -0.84 -7.47
N GLU A 702 -0.47 -0.72 -8.10
CA GLU A 702 -0.31 -0.25 -9.49
C GLU A 702 -1.08 -1.13 -10.48
N ALA A 703 -0.94 -2.46 -10.39
CA ALA A 703 -1.63 -3.39 -11.27
C ALA A 703 -3.15 -3.32 -11.13
N LEU A 704 -3.65 -3.20 -9.89
CA LEU A 704 -5.08 -2.98 -9.63
C LEU A 704 -5.57 -1.68 -10.28
N LEU A 705 -4.84 -0.58 -10.05
CA LEU A 705 -5.21 0.75 -10.56
C LEU A 705 -5.18 0.81 -12.09
N ALA A 706 -4.24 0.12 -12.73
CA ALA A 706 -4.19 -0.07 -14.17
C ALA A 706 -5.52 -0.62 -14.71
N ARG A 707 -5.97 -1.75 -14.13
CA ARG A 707 -7.20 -2.45 -14.56
C ARG A 707 -8.45 -1.61 -14.29
N VAL A 708 -8.48 -0.90 -13.16
CA VAL A 708 -9.58 0.02 -12.83
C VAL A 708 -9.66 1.16 -13.84
N ARG A 709 -8.53 1.79 -14.15
CA ARG A 709 -8.44 2.88 -15.12
C ARG A 709 -8.78 2.42 -16.53
N GLN A 710 -8.33 1.23 -16.91
CA GLN A 710 -8.68 0.57 -18.17
C GLN A 710 -10.20 0.45 -18.30
N HIS A 711 -10.85 -0.15 -17.29
CA HIS A 711 -12.30 -0.33 -17.27
C HIS A 711 -13.03 1.01 -17.37
N TRP A 712 -12.62 2.01 -16.58
CA TRP A 712 -13.24 3.33 -16.63
C TRP A 712 -13.07 4.03 -17.97
N THR A 713 -11.89 3.91 -18.57
CA THR A 713 -11.59 4.49 -19.88
C THR A 713 -12.47 3.86 -20.96
N ALA A 714 -12.55 2.52 -20.99
CA ALA A 714 -13.42 1.81 -21.92
C ALA A 714 -14.90 2.18 -21.74
N LEU A 715 -15.34 2.35 -20.49
CA LEU A 715 -16.71 2.74 -20.18
C LEU A 715 -17.04 4.16 -20.66
N VAL A 716 -16.18 5.14 -20.32
CA VAL A 716 -16.37 6.55 -20.62
C VAL A 716 -16.26 6.81 -22.12
N ILE A 717 -15.22 6.29 -22.78
CA ILE A 717 -14.95 6.55 -24.20
C ILE A 717 -15.87 5.71 -25.10
N GLY A 718 -16.11 4.45 -24.73
CA GLY A 718 -16.86 3.53 -25.58
C GLY A 718 -18.37 3.61 -25.37
N LYS A 719 -18.83 3.37 -24.14
CA LYS A 719 -20.27 3.12 -23.86
C LYS A 719 -21.04 4.38 -23.45
N MET A 720 -20.34 5.38 -22.90
CA MET A 720 -20.95 6.58 -22.30
C MET A 720 -20.48 7.91 -22.90
N SER A 721 -19.77 7.89 -24.03
CA SER A 721 -19.25 9.10 -24.70
C SER A 721 -20.32 10.17 -24.91
N GLU A 722 -21.50 9.76 -25.36
CA GLU A 722 -22.65 10.63 -25.65
C GLU A 722 -23.85 10.39 -24.74
N ARG A 723 -23.74 9.48 -23.76
CA ARG A 723 -24.89 8.98 -23.00
C ARG A 723 -24.81 9.38 -21.53
N LYS A 724 -25.91 9.96 -21.02
CA LYS A 724 -26.09 10.23 -19.58
C LYS A 724 -26.48 8.98 -18.78
N LYS A 725 -26.91 7.90 -19.42
CA LYS A 725 -27.35 6.66 -18.77
C LYS A 725 -27.12 5.46 -19.66
N LEU A 726 -26.87 4.32 -19.03
CA LEU A 726 -26.77 3.03 -19.72
C LEU A 726 -28.15 2.37 -19.88
N SER A 727 -28.22 1.37 -20.77
CA SER A 727 -29.35 0.45 -20.76
C SER A 727 -29.37 -0.35 -19.44
N LYS A 728 -30.51 -0.94 -19.06
CA LYS A 728 -30.60 -1.71 -17.81
C LYS A 728 -29.60 -2.88 -17.80
N SER A 729 -29.46 -3.59 -18.92
CA SER A 729 -28.50 -4.69 -19.05
C SER A 729 -27.06 -4.18 -19.05
N GLY A 730 -26.75 -3.12 -19.81
CA GLY A 730 -25.43 -2.51 -19.85
C GLY A 730 -24.98 -2.06 -18.47
N PHE A 731 -25.84 -1.31 -17.76
CA PHE A 731 -25.57 -0.89 -16.39
C PHE A 731 -25.26 -2.04 -15.45
N ARG A 732 -26.07 -3.11 -15.49
CA ARG A 732 -25.84 -4.30 -14.67
C ARG A 732 -24.48 -4.95 -14.97
N THR A 733 -24.11 -5.04 -16.25
CA THR A 733 -22.80 -5.57 -16.67
C THR A 733 -21.66 -4.69 -16.16
N GLU A 734 -21.72 -3.38 -16.32
CA GLU A 734 -20.65 -2.49 -15.83
C GLU A 734 -20.55 -2.53 -14.30
N CYS A 735 -21.67 -2.49 -13.58
CA CYS A 735 -21.64 -2.62 -12.12
C CYS A 735 -21.07 -3.97 -11.67
N PHE A 736 -21.32 -5.05 -12.42
CA PHE A 736 -20.73 -6.36 -12.14
C PHE A 736 -19.22 -6.37 -12.32
N ASP A 737 -18.72 -5.74 -13.38
CA ASP A 737 -17.27 -5.67 -13.64
C ASP A 737 -16.56 -4.73 -12.66
N LEU A 738 -17.16 -3.57 -12.34
CA LEU A 738 -16.69 -2.69 -11.26
C LEU A 738 -16.65 -3.40 -9.92
N ARG A 739 -17.67 -4.22 -9.62
CA ARG A 739 -17.72 -5.02 -8.40
C ARG A 739 -16.56 -6.00 -8.33
N LYS A 740 -16.24 -6.71 -9.41
CA LYS A 740 -15.09 -7.63 -9.43
C LYS A 740 -13.78 -6.90 -9.16
N LEU A 741 -13.57 -5.74 -9.78
CA LEU A 741 -12.41 -4.90 -9.50
C LEU A 741 -12.40 -4.44 -8.03
N GLY A 742 -13.58 -4.14 -7.49
CA GLY A 742 -13.79 -3.85 -6.07
C GLY A 742 -13.43 -5.00 -5.13
N GLU A 743 -13.74 -6.24 -5.52
CA GLU A 743 -13.34 -7.44 -4.76
C GLU A 743 -11.85 -7.72 -4.86
N ASP A 744 -11.23 -7.43 -6.00
CA ASP A 744 -9.77 -7.49 -6.14
C ASP A 744 -9.10 -6.44 -5.25
N ALA A 745 -9.64 -5.21 -5.24
CA ALA A 745 -9.21 -4.16 -4.31
C ALA A 745 -9.37 -4.60 -2.84
N TRP A 746 -10.45 -5.29 -2.52
CA TRP A 746 -10.64 -5.86 -1.18
C TRP A 746 -9.55 -6.85 -0.81
N ARG A 747 -9.18 -7.76 -1.72
CA ARG A 747 -8.09 -8.72 -1.48
C ARG A 747 -6.72 -8.06 -1.38
N VAL A 748 -6.49 -6.98 -2.13
CA VAL A 748 -5.26 -6.18 -1.97
C VAL A 748 -5.22 -5.55 -0.57
N LEU A 749 -6.31 -4.92 -0.12
CA LEU A 749 -6.35 -4.21 1.16
C LEU A 749 -6.37 -5.15 2.38
N PHE A 750 -7.26 -6.13 2.39
CA PHE A 750 -7.53 -7.01 3.54
C PHE A 750 -6.88 -8.38 3.43
N GLY A 751 -6.38 -8.78 2.26
CA GLY A 751 -5.85 -10.13 2.06
C GLY A 751 -6.88 -11.16 1.65
N ASP A 752 -6.37 -12.34 1.30
CA ASP A 752 -7.12 -13.49 0.83
C ASP A 752 -6.80 -14.77 1.61
N ARG A 753 -5.96 -14.68 2.66
CA ARG A 753 -5.64 -15.80 3.56
C ARG A 753 -6.90 -16.23 4.30
N ARG A 754 -7.00 -17.54 4.59
CA ARG A 754 -8.18 -18.15 5.22
C ARG A 754 -7.81 -19.04 6.38
N GLY A 755 -8.76 -19.24 7.29
CA GLY A 755 -8.61 -20.16 8.41
C GLY A 755 -7.43 -19.77 9.30
N ALA A 756 -6.54 -20.73 9.57
CA ALA A 756 -5.39 -20.55 10.45
C ALA A 756 -4.32 -19.58 9.90
N ASP A 757 -4.32 -19.30 8.60
CA ASP A 757 -3.36 -18.40 7.95
C ASP A 757 -3.85 -16.93 7.92
N ALA A 758 -5.12 -16.69 8.25
CA ALA A 758 -5.70 -15.34 8.27
C ALA A 758 -5.04 -14.49 9.35
N GLY A 759 -4.62 -13.28 8.99
CA GLY A 759 -4.01 -12.34 9.92
C GLY A 759 -4.94 -11.19 10.30
N ALA A 760 -4.34 -10.10 10.79
CA ALA A 760 -5.09 -8.93 11.23
C ALA A 760 -5.92 -8.26 10.12
N ALA A 761 -5.36 -8.15 8.91
CA ALA A 761 -6.04 -7.61 7.74
C ALA A 761 -7.30 -8.42 7.39
N GLU A 762 -7.16 -9.73 7.26
CA GLU A 762 -8.26 -10.61 6.88
C GLU A 762 -9.33 -10.64 7.97
N THR A 763 -8.89 -10.70 9.23
CA THR A 763 -9.77 -10.68 10.40
C THR A 763 -10.61 -9.41 10.46
N LEU A 764 -10.00 -8.25 10.19
CA LEU A 764 -10.74 -6.99 10.12
C LEU A 764 -11.75 -7.01 8.97
N GLY A 765 -11.37 -7.51 7.79
CA GLY A 765 -12.26 -7.66 6.66
C GLY A 765 -13.47 -8.56 7.00
N GLU A 766 -13.25 -9.70 7.65
CA GLU A 766 -14.32 -10.58 8.13
C GLU A 766 -15.22 -9.88 9.16
N MET A 767 -14.63 -9.12 10.08
CA MET A 767 -15.38 -8.36 11.08
C MET A 767 -16.29 -7.31 10.43
N LEU A 768 -15.79 -6.56 9.45
CA LEU A 768 -16.57 -5.60 8.67
C LEU A 768 -17.66 -6.27 7.84
N ARG A 769 -17.46 -7.50 7.37
CA ARG A 769 -18.50 -8.26 6.66
C ARG A 769 -19.58 -8.78 7.61
N ALA A 770 -19.18 -9.30 8.77
CA ALA A 770 -20.09 -9.85 9.77
C ALA A 770 -20.96 -8.77 10.41
N ALA A 771 -20.40 -7.58 10.60
CA ALA A 771 -21.14 -6.40 11.03
C ALA A 771 -20.71 -5.23 10.15
N PRO A 772 -21.40 -4.94 9.04
CA PRO A 772 -21.12 -3.77 8.23
C PRO A 772 -21.30 -2.47 9.05
N LEU A 773 -20.61 -1.41 8.62
CA LEU A 773 -20.93 -0.08 9.12
C LEU A 773 -22.30 0.35 8.55
N PRO A 774 -23.01 1.26 9.25
CA PRO A 774 -24.22 1.87 8.71
C PRO A 774 -23.96 2.49 7.34
N ASP A 775 -24.95 2.40 6.46
CA ASP A 775 -24.94 3.17 5.23
C ASP A 775 -24.97 4.66 5.57
N ASP A 776 -24.05 5.42 5.00
CA ASP A 776 -23.68 6.82 5.30
C ASP A 776 -22.51 7.02 6.29
N ALA A 777 -21.99 5.96 6.89
CA ALA A 777 -20.83 6.05 7.78
C ALA A 777 -19.62 6.68 7.07
N ALA A 778 -18.76 7.34 7.85
CA ALA A 778 -17.56 7.97 7.30
C ALA A 778 -16.45 6.94 7.09
N LEU A 779 -15.89 6.92 5.89
CA LEU A 779 -14.62 6.25 5.58
C LEU A 779 -13.55 7.32 5.44
N ARG A 780 -12.62 7.37 6.38
CA ARG A 780 -11.58 8.39 6.44
C ARG A 780 -10.22 7.80 6.16
N VAL A 781 -9.60 8.20 5.07
CA VAL A 781 -8.25 7.78 4.70
C VAL A 781 -7.30 8.92 5.05
N THR A 782 -6.25 8.62 5.81
CA THR A 782 -5.23 9.59 6.22
C THR A 782 -3.86 9.10 5.80
N PHE A 783 -2.92 10.00 5.57
CA PHE A 783 -1.59 9.68 5.06
C PHE A 783 -0.52 10.22 6.00
N GLU A 784 0.47 9.40 6.34
CA GLU A 784 1.73 9.87 6.90
C GLU A 784 2.54 10.65 5.85
N PRO A 785 3.49 11.49 6.29
CA PRO A 785 4.46 12.09 5.37
C PRO A 785 5.15 11.05 4.49
N ASN A 786 5.29 11.32 3.20
CA ASN A 786 5.82 10.43 2.15
C ASN A 786 4.89 9.29 1.71
N ALA A 787 3.70 9.14 2.30
CA ALA A 787 2.66 8.24 1.79
C ALA A 787 1.69 8.96 0.84
N GLU A 788 1.92 10.23 0.48
CA GLU A 788 0.99 11.03 -0.34
C GLU A 788 0.84 10.52 -1.77
N SER A 789 1.78 9.68 -2.19
CA SER A 789 1.79 8.98 -3.47
C SER A 789 0.88 7.74 -3.49
N PHE A 790 0.34 7.31 -2.35
CA PHE A 790 -0.61 6.21 -2.29
C PHE A 790 -1.95 6.63 -2.89
N ALA A 791 -2.40 5.85 -3.87
CA ALA A 791 -3.72 5.96 -4.47
C ALA A 791 -4.43 4.61 -4.36
N PHE A 792 -5.76 4.64 -4.24
CA PHE A 792 -6.55 3.42 -4.12
C PHE A 792 -7.98 3.68 -4.58
N PRO A 793 -8.65 2.71 -5.24
CA PRO A 793 -9.96 2.94 -5.86
C PRO A 793 -11.09 2.77 -4.84
N TRP A 794 -11.12 3.64 -3.82
CA TRP A 794 -11.99 3.53 -2.64
C TRP A 794 -13.48 3.46 -2.99
N ALA A 795 -13.92 4.19 -4.01
CA ALA A 795 -15.34 4.26 -4.38
C ALA A 795 -15.89 2.94 -4.93
N ILE A 796 -15.05 2.09 -5.52
CA ILE A 796 -15.46 0.79 -6.05
C ILE A 796 -15.10 -0.38 -5.14
N LEU A 797 -14.34 -0.15 -4.07
CA LEU A 797 -13.98 -1.18 -3.10
C LEU A 797 -15.24 -1.91 -2.63
N ALA A 798 -15.20 -3.24 -2.63
CA ALA A 798 -16.40 -4.02 -2.40
C ALA A 798 -16.10 -5.42 -1.82
N GLU A 799 -16.91 -5.85 -0.85
CA GLU A 799 -16.71 -7.11 -0.12
C GLU A 799 -16.80 -8.34 -1.04
N PRO A 800 -16.02 -9.42 -0.86
CA PRO A 800 -16.13 -10.60 -1.74
C PRO A 800 -17.55 -11.18 -1.74
N THR A 801 -18.12 -11.39 -2.93
CA THR A 801 -19.44 -11.99 -3.06
C THR A 801 -19.40 -13.46 -2.61
N PRO A 802 -20.30 -13.91 -1.72
CA PRO A 802 -20.37 -15.31 -1.34
C PRO A 802 -20.56 -16.21 -2.56
N ARG A 803 -19.89 -17.37 -2.55
CA ARG A 803 -19.95 -18.32 -3.68
C ARG A 803 -21.40 -18.71 -3.98
N GLY A 804 -21.80 -18.61 -5.24
CA GLY A 804 -23.14 -18.97 -5.71
C GLY A 804 -24.20 -17.88 -5.53
N GLN A 805 -23.87 -16.75 -4.91
CA GLN A 805 -24.75 -15.59 -4.87
C GLN A 805 -24.42 -14.64 -6.04
N PRO A 806 -25.43 -14.02 -6.67
CA PRO A 806 -25.16 -12.93 -7.59
C PRO A 806 -24.57 -11.76 -6.81
N PRO A 807 -23.53 -11.08 -7.31
CA PRO A 807 -23.01 -9.91 -6.65
C PRO A 807 -24.07 -8.81 -6.58
N ASN A 808 -24.15 -8.19 -5.40
CA ASN A 808 -24.95 -7.01 -5.20
C ASN A 808 -24.27 -5.79 -5.85
N PRO A 809 -24.86 -5.15 -6.88
CA PRO A 809 -24.29 -3.95 -7.51
C PRO A 809 -24.26 -2.75 -6.57
N ASP A 810 -25.06 -2.75 -5.51
CA ASP A 810 -25.13 -1.67 -4.51
C ASP A 810 -24.08 -1.84 -3.39
N GLY A 811 -23.29 -2.92 -3.43
CA GLY A 811 -22.27 -3.25 -2.44
C GLY A 811 -20.97 -2.43 -2.54
N LEU A 812 -20.86 -1.52 -3.51
CA LEU A 812 -19.69 -0.66 -3.71
C LEU A 812 -19.60 0.38 -2.59
N TRP A 813 -18.42 0.56 -2.00
CA TRP A 813 -18.23 1.48 -0.86
C TRP A 813 -18.58 2.93 -1.19
N GLY A 814 -18.40 3.38 -2.44
CA GLY A 814 -18.78 4.73 -2.88
C GLY A 814 -20.30 4.98 -2.89
N LEU A 815 -21.11 3.93 -2.85
CA LEU A 815 -22.57 3.99 -2.71
C LEU A 815 -23.04 3.83 -1.27
N ARG A 816 -22.14 3.41 -0.37
CA ARG A 816 -22.46 3.11 1.02
C ARG A 816 -21.90 4.14 1.99
N TYR A 817 -20.69 4.65 1.77
CA TYR A 817 -19.95 5.43 2.76
C TYR A 817 -19.58 6.83 2.26
N ARG A 818 -19.42 7.77 3.20
CA ARG A 818 -18.85 9.09 2.94
C ARG A 818 -17.33 8.96 2.94
N ILE A 819 -16.74 8.89 1.75
CA ILE A 819 -15.31 8.66 1.56
C ILE A 819 -14.56 10.00 1.59
N GLU A 820 -13.60 10.12 2.51
CA GLU A 820 -12.79 11.33 2.75
C GLU A 820 -11.30 10.99 2.69
N LEU A 821 -10.53 11.67 1.84
CA LEU A 821 -9.07 11.51 1.75
C LEU A 821 -8.38 12.73 2.40
N LEU A 822 -7.84 12.55 3.59
CA LEU A 822 -7.27 13.63 4.40
C LEU A 822 -5.75 13.65 4.34
N ARG A 823 -5.19 14.75 3.83
CA ARG A 823 -3.78 15.07 3.99
C ARG A 823 -3.56 15.88 5.28
N PRO A 824 -2.34 15.90 5.86
CA PRO A 824 -2.01 16.75 7.00
C PRO A 824 -2.23 18.24 6.68
N GLN A 825 -3.45 18.73 6.93
CA GLN A 825 -3.81 20.14 6.75
C GLN A 825 -4.03 20.81 8.11
N GLY A 826 -3.63 22.07 8.23
CA GLY A 826 -3.86 22.84 9.47
C GLY A 826 -5.36 22.93 9.80
N ARG A 827 -5.74 22.82 11.07
CA ARG A 827 -7.14 22.66 11.52
C ARG A 827 -7.99 23.95 11.60
N ARG A 828 -7.52 25.11 11.12
CA ARG A 828 -8.24 26.36 11.39
C ARG A 828 -9.38 26.57 10.38
N PRO A 829 -10.66 26.56 10.79
CA PRO A 829 -11.76 26.92 9.90
C PRO A 829 -11.60 28.40 9.49
N PRO A 830 -11.90 28.74 8.23
CA PRO A 830 -11.93 30.13 7.80
C PRO A 830 -13.01 30.89 8.58
N ALA A 831 -12.84 32.21 8.73
CA ALA A 831 -13.91 33.06 9.25
C ALA A 831 -15.12 32.98 8.30
N ALA A 832 -16.33 32.96 8.87
CA ALA A 832 -17.56 33.00 8.07
C ALA A 832 -17.57 34.26 7.18
N GLY A 833 -17.92 34.09 5.91
CA GLY A 833 -18.14 35.22 5.00
C GLY A 833 -19.43 35.96 5.35
N THR A 834 -19.52 37.24 4.99
CA THR A 834 -20.69 38.11 5.24
C THR A 834 -21.55 38.35 3.99
N GLY A 835 -21.32 37.61 2.89
CA GLY A 835 -21.98 37.81 1.60
C GLY A 835 -22.36 36.51 0.89
N PRO A 836 -22.99 36.59 -0.30
CA PRO A 836 -23.32 35.42 -1.10
C PRO A 836 -22.05 34.63 -1.47
N VAL A 837 -22.20 33.33 -1.65
CA VAL A 837 -21.10 32.43 -2.01
C VAL A 837 -20.53 32.86 -3.35
N ARG A 838 -19.23 33.12 -3.45
CA ARG A 838 -18.61 33.47 -4.74
C ARG A 838 -17.98 32.21 -5.34
N ILE A 839 -18.30 31.93 -6.59
CA ILE A 839 -17.76 30.81 -7.36
C ILE A 839 -16.90 31.38 -8.47
N LEU A 840 -15.58 31.22 -8.38
CA LEU A 840 -14.69 31.45 -9.51
C LEU A 840 -14.90 30.31 -10.51
N ALA A 841 -15.46 30.60 -11.68
CA ALA A 841 -15.77 29.58 -12.68
C ALA A 841 -14.90 29.75 -13.92
N THR A 842 -14.11 28.73 -14.21
CA THR A 842 -13.29 28.65 -15.42
C THR A 842 -13.89 27.63 -16.36
N LEU A 843 -14.44 28.11 -17.49
CA LEU A 843 -15.21 27.30 -18.44
C LEU A 843 -14.44 27.16 -19.76
N ASP A 844 -14.22 25.93 -20.20
CA ASP A 844 -13.68 25.71 -21.55
C ASP A 844 -14.73 26.01 -22.62
N LYS A 845 -14.45 27.01 -23.47
CA LYS A 845 -15.32 27.40 -24.59
C LYS A 845 -15.51 26.28 -25.61
N GLY A 846 -14.57 25.34 -25.69
CA GLY A 846 -14.65 24.15 -26.53
C GLY A 846 -15.84 23.24 -26.18
N PHE A 847 -16.40 23.34 -24.98
CA PHE A 847 -17.58 22.60 -24.58
C PHE A 847 -18.91 23.26 -24.94
N ALA A 848 -18.93 24.52 -25.39
CA ALA A 848 -20.17 25.25 -25.66
C ALA A 848 -21.05 24.58 -26.74
N GLY A 849 -20.46 23.81 -27.65
CA GLY A 849 -21.19 23.01 -28.64
C GLY A 849 -21.72 21.68 -28.12
N VAL A 850 -21.29 21.25 -26.94
CA VAL A 850 -21.66 19.96 -26.33
C VAL A 850 -22.65 20.16 -25.18
N VAL A 851 -22.40 21.15 -24.32
CA VAL A 851 -23.25 21.50 -23.17
C VAL A 851 -23.27 23.00 -22.93
N ASN A 852 -24.43 23.54 -22.54
CA ASN A 852 -24.54 24.92 -22.05
C ASN A 852 -24.28 24.98 -20.54
N HIS A 853 -23.02 24.79 -20.16
CA HIS A 853 -22.64 24.74 -18.75
C HIS A 853 -22.82 26.09 -18.02
N ALA A 854 -22.72 27.21 -18.73
CA ALA A 854 -23.02 28.53 -18.17
C ALA A 854 -24.46 28.61 -17.65
N ALA A 855 -25.43 28.14 -18.44
CA ALA A 855 -26.82 28.06 -17.99
C ALA A 855 -27.02 27.09 -16.80
N THR A 856 -26.22 26.03 -16.71
CA THR A 856 -26.21 25.17 -15.51
C THR A 856 -25.73 25.93 -14.29
N LEU A 857 -24.64 26.70 -14.38
CA LEU A 857 -24.16 27.53 -13.28
C LEU A 857 -25.13 28.65 -12.90
N ASP A 858 -25.82 29.26 -13.86
CA ASP A 858 -26.85 30.27 -13.57
C ASP A 858 -28.02 29.67 -12.77
N ARG A 859 -28.47 28.46 -13.12
CA ARG A 859 -29.48 27.74 -12.32
C ARG A 859 -28.96 27.42 -10.93
N VAL A 860 -27.74 26.91 -10.81
CA VAL A 860 -27.09 26.59 -9.53
C VAL A 860 -26.98 27.83 -8.65
N ALA A 861 -26.59 28.96 -9.23
CA ALA A 861 -26.43 30.23 -8.52
C ALA A 861 -27.74 30.75 -7.89
N GLY A 862 -28.89 30.36 -8.43
CA GLY A 862 -30.21 30.67 -7.87
C GLY A 862 -30.68 29.77 -6.72
N THR A 863 -29.87 28.77 -6.30
CA THR A 863 -30.25 27.82 -5.25
C THR A 863 -29.67 28.15 -3.87
N GLY A 864 -30.36 27.74 -2.81
CA GLY A 864 -29.84 27.77 -1.43
C GLY A 864 -29.41 29.15 -0.96
N ALA A 865 -28.18 29.25 -0.45
CA ALA A 865 -27.55 30.50 -0.03
C ALA A 865 -27.35 31.52 -1.18
N GLY A 866 -27.64 31.12 -2.41
CA GLY A 866 -27.32 31.87 -3.62
C GLY A 866 -25.80 31.87 -3.89
N ALA A 867 -25.43 32.07 -5.14
CA ALA A 867 -24.04 32.26 -5.50
C ALA A 867 -23.85 33.38 -6.53
N THR A 868 -22.70 34.04 -6.45
CA THR A 868 -22.23 34.95 -7.50
C THR A 868 -21.17 34.23 -8.33
N ILE A 869 -21.44 34.04 -9.62
CA ILE A 869 -20.49 33.45 -10.56
C ILE A 869 -19.49 34.51 -11.01
N LEU A 870 -18.21 34.26 -10.78
CA LEU A 870 -17.09 35.09 -11.20
C LEU A 870 -16.38 34.38 -12.38
N PRO A 871 -16.65 34.75 -13.63
CA PRO A 871 -16.03 34.08 -14.77
C PRO A 871 -14.54 34.38 -14.84
N ALA A 872 -13.73 33.35 -15.06
CA ALA A 872 -12.31 33.47 -15.39
C ALA A 872 -12.05 32.77 -16.73
N THR A 873 -11.44 33.49 -17.68
CA THR A 873 -11.24 33.01 -19.06
C THR A 873 -9.77 32.99 -19.47
N THR A 874 -8.88 33.62 -18.69
CA THR A 874 -7.44 33.66 -18.93
C THR A 874 -6.67 33.13 -17.73
N LEU A 875 -5.42 32.70 -17.95
CA LEU A 875 -4.51 32.29 -16.87
C LEU A 875 -4.36 33.39 -15.82
N ASP A 876 -4.09 34.62 -16.25
CA ASP A 876 -3.94 35.77 -15.36
C ASP A 876 -5.18 36.00 -14.49
N GLN A 877 -6.39 35.91 -15.07
CA GLN A 877 -7.63 36.05 -14.29
C GLN A 877 -7.78 34.96 -13.23
N VAL A 878 -7.37 33.73 -13.54
CA VAL A 878 -7.39 32.62 -12.57
C VAL A 878 -6.36 32.86 -11.47
N LEU A 879 -5.12 33.20 -11.83
CA LEU A 879 -4.04 33.47 -10.87
C LEU A 879 -4.36 34.68 -9.99
N ASP A 880 -4.83 35.79 -10.56
CA ASP A 880 -5.24 37.00 -9.83
C ASP A 880 -6.35 36.67 -8.81
N ALA A 881 -7.32 35.84 -9.19
CA ALA A 881 -8.40 35.43 -8.30
C ALA A 881 -7.92 34.48 -7.18
N LEU A 882 -6.97 33.60 -7.48
CA LEU A 882 -6.31 32.72 -6.51
C LEU A 882 -5.49 33.53 -5.50
N GLU A 883 -4.70 34.50 -5.98
CA GLU A 883 -3.80 35.33 -5.18
C GLU A 883 -4.50 36.48 -4.45
N SER A 884 -5.78 36.74 -4.79
CA SER A 884 -6.62 37.73 -4.14
C SER A 884 -6.59 37.64 -2.62
N ALA A 885 -6.55 38.79 -1.94
CA ALA A 885 -6.65 38.86 -0.48
C ALA A 885 -7.98 38.31 0.07
N ALA A 886 -9.00 38.20 -0.78
CA ALA A 886 -10.30 37.64 -0.43
C ALA A 886 -10.72 36.61 -1.49
N PRO A 887 -10.07 35.42 -1.54
CA PRO A 887 -10.34 34.43 -2.57
C PRO A 887 -11.81 33.97 -2.52
N PRO A 888 -12.42 33.63 -3.66
CA PRO A 888 -13.77 33.07 -3.73
C PRO A 888 -13.95 31.84 -2.84
N GLU A 889 -15.17 31.57 -2.38
CA GLU A 889 -15.49 30.43 -1.52
C GLU A 889 -15.33 29.10 -2.27
N ILE A 890 -15.69 29.08 -3.55
CA ILE A 890 -15.52 27.94 -4.44
C ILE A 890 -14.67 28.35 -5.63
N ILE A 891 -13.71 27.51 -5.99
CA ILE A 891 -12.96 27.60 -7.23
C ILE A 891 -13.33 26.40 -8.08
N TYR A 892 -13.91 26.66 -9.25
CA TYR A 892 -14.55 25.67 -10.07
C TYR A 892 -13.95 25.67 -11.48
N PHE A 893 -13.37 24.54 -11.86
CA PHE A 893 -12.82 24.32 -13.20
C PHE A 893 -13.72 23.36 -13.95
N PHE A 894 -14.29 23.80 -15.07
CA PHE A 894 -15.03 22.95 -16.01
C PHE A 894 -14.31 22.96 -17.35
N CYS A 895 -13.33 22.08 -17.48
CA CYS A 895 -12.33 22.16 -18.54
C CYS A 895 -11.66 20.81 -18.82
N HIS A 896 -10.71 20.77 -19.75
CA HIS A 896 -9.90 19.56 -19.94
C HIS A 896 -8.80 19.48 -18.90
N GLY A 897 -8.55 18.27 -18.39
CA GLY A 897 -7.46 17.98 -17.47
C GLY A 897 -6.53 16.91 -18.02
N ILE A 898 -5.26 17.02 -17.70
CA ILE A 898 -4.23 16.03 -17.99
C ILE A 898 -3.44 15.80 -16.70
N ALA A 899 -3.28 14.54 -16.31
CA ALA A 899 -2.46 14.18 -15.16
C ALA A 899 -0.96 14.17 -15.51
N ALA A 900 -0.11 14.32 -14.48
CA ALA A 900 1.34 14.28 -14.65
C ALA A 900 1.82 12.86 -15.02
N SER A 901 2.09 12.61 -16.30
CA SER A 901 2.41 11.28 -16.83
C SER A 901 3.88 10.83 -16.64
N ARG A 902 4.69 11.48 -15.78
CA ARG A 902 6.15 11.49 -16.02
C ARG A 902 6.95 10.22 -15.65
N ALA A 903 6.38 9.22 -14.96
CA ALA A 903 7.23 8.16 -14.39
C ALA A 903 6.71 6.72 -14.42
N ALA A 904 5.42 6.46 -14.66
CA ALA A 904 4.88 5.09 -14.58
C ALA A 904 4.61 4.51 -15.99
N PRO A 905 4.98 3.24 -16.27
CA PRO A 905 4.59 2.50 -17.47
C PRO A 905 3.08 2.61 -17.77
N LEU A 906 2.29 2.67 -16.69
CA LEU A 906 0.84 2.87 -16.69
C LEU A 906 0.36 4.07 -17.53
N GLY A 907 1.14 5.15 -17.60
CA GLY A 907 0.77 6.34 -18.39
C GLY A 907 0.79 6.07 -19.89
N ALA A 908 1.81 5.37 -20.38
CA ALA A 908 1.98 5.08 -21.80
C ALA A 908 0.92 4.09 -22.31
N ASP A 909 0.63 3.05 -21.51
CA ASP A 909 -0.35 2.02 -21.86
C ASP A 909 -1.76 2.61 -21.99
N VAL A 910 -2.13 3.52 -21.08
CA VAL A 910 -3.43 4.19 -21.13
C VAL A 910 -3.54 5.11 -22.34
N ILE A 911 -2.49 5.85 -22.69
CA ILE A 911 -2.51 6.69 -23.89
C ILE A 911 -2.70 5.83 -25.14
N GLY A 912 -2.00 4.69 -25.21
CA GLY A 912 -2.16 3.70 -26.28
C GLY A 912 -3.59 3.17 -26.36
N GLU A 913 -4.20 2.84 -25.23
CA GLU A 913 -5.58 2.37 -25.15
C GLU A 913 -6.58 3.45 -25.57
N ILE A 914 -6.46 4.67 -25.05
CA ILE A 914 -7.32 5.80 -25.45
C ILE A 914 -7.22 6.02 -26.95
N ARG A 915 -6.01 5.94 -27.52
CA ARG A 915 -5.78 6.06 -28.96
C ARG A 915 -6.49 4.94 -29.73
N GLY A 916 -6.32 3.69 -29.33
CA GLY A 916 -6.98 2.55 -29.96
C GLY A 916 -8.51 2.60 -29.86
N LEU A 917 -9.06 3.04 -28.72
CA LEU A 917 -10.50 3.24 -28.55
C LEU A 917 -11.01 4.37 -29.44
N ALA A 918 -10.29 5.50 -29.48
CA ALA A 918 -10.65 6.65 -30.29
C ALA A 918 -10.61 6.35 -31.80
N GLU A 919 -9.69 5.49 -32.26
CA GLU A 919 -9.61 5.03 -33.64
C GLU A 919 -10.84 4.24 -34.10
N ASN A 920 -11.57 3.64 -33.17
CA ASN A 920 -12.81 2.89 -33.45
C ASN A 920 -14.07 3.76 -33.42
N LEU A 921 -13.95 5.05 -33.09
CA LEU A 921 -15.06 5.99 -33.09
C LEU A 921 -15.32 6.56 -34.49
N GLY A 922 -16.54 7.02 -34.75
CA GLY A 922 -16.86 7.78 -35.97
C GLY A 922 -16.06 9.09 -36.04
N ASP A 923 -15.97 9.71 -37.23
CA ASP A 923 -15.11 10.89 -37.43
C ASP A 923 -15.46 12.07 -36.50
N ASP A 924 -16.74 12.29 -36.22
CA ASP A 924 -17.17 13.38 -35.34
C ASP A 924 -16.84 13.10 -33.87
N ASP A 925 -17.01 11.84 -33.42
CA ASP A 925 -16.66 11.40 -32.07
C ASP A 925 -15.15 11.31 -31.83
N ARG A 926 -14.38 10.97 -32.88
CA ARG A 926 -12.93 10.83 -32.81
C ARG A 926 -12.20 12.17 -32.71
N LYS A 927 -12.76 13.26 -33.25
CA LYS A 927 -12.13 14.59 -33.27
C LYS A 927 -11.80 15.11 -31.85
N PRO A 928 -12.74 15.13 -30.88
CA PRO A 928 -12.44 15.53 -29.50
C PRO A 928 -11.30 14.73 -28.86
N TRP A 929 -11.30 13.40 -29.05
CA TRP A 929 -10.27 12.52 -28.50
C TRP A 929 -8.91 12.70 -29.16
N THR A 930 -8.89 12.93 -30.48
CA THR A 930 -7.66 13.24 -31.21
C THR A 930 -7.05 14.54 -30.71
N ALA A 931 -7.86 15.57 -30.48
CA ALA A 931 -7.40 16.83 -29.90
C ALA A 931 -6.86 16.63 -28.48
N PHE A 932 -7.53 15.82 -27.66
CA PHE A 932 -7.06 15.46 -26.31
C PHE A 932 -5.72 14.71 -26.35
N LEU A 933 -5.57 13.70 -27.22
CA LEU A 933 -4.33 12.94 -27.39
C LEU A 933 -3.17 13.81 -27.88
N ASN A 934 -3.42 14.72 -28.81
CA ASN A 934 -2.40 15.68 -29.26
C ASN A 934 -1.95 16.61 -28.11
N ARG A 935 -2.89 17.03 -27.25
CA ARG A 935 -2.55 17.81 -26.05
C ARG A 935 -1.73 16.99 -25.07
N LEU A 936 -2.09 15.73 -24.83
CA LEU A 936 -1.31 14.78 -24.02
C LEU A 936 0.13 14.64 -24.52
N ASP A 937 0.30 14.40 -25.83
CA ASP A 937 1.62 14.26 -26.45
C ASP A 937 2.47 15.55 -26.29
N SER A 938 1.81 16.71 -26.23
CA SER A 938 2.46 18.03 -26.06
C SER A 938 2.67 18.48 -24.61
N ALA A 939 1.95 17.89 -23.64
CA ALA A 939 1.83 18.39 -22.26
C ALA A 939 3.12 18.27 -21.42
N GLY A 940 4.23 17.81 -22.00
CA GLY A 940 5.50 17.67 -21.29
C GLY A 940 5.32 16.92 -19.98
N ALA A 941 5.77 17.52 -18.89
CA ALA A 941 5.66 16.93 -17.57
C ALA A 941 4.91 17.80 -16.59
N GLY A 942 4.08 17.16 -15.77
CA GLY A 942 3.23 17.83 -14.79
C GLY A 942 1.77 17.82 -15.22
N ALA A 943 0.88 17.98 -14.24
CA ALA A 943 -0.55 18.04 -14.52
C ALA A 943 -0.91 19.39 -15.18
N ARG A 944 -1.95 19.41 -16.02
CA ARG A 944 -2.39 20.62 -16.74
C ARG A 944 -3.90 20.72 -16.81
N LEU A 945 -4.39 21.95 -16.80
CA LEU A 945 -5.77 22.30 -17.14
C LEU A 945 -5.78 23.14 -18.41
N PHE A 946 -6.71 22.86 -19.33
CA PHE A 946 -6.89 23.60 -20.57
C PHE A 946 -8.30 24.15 -20.63
N THR A 947 -8.42 25.47 -20.75
CA THR A 947 -9.70 26.20 -20.65
C THR A 947 -10.03 26.89 -21.97
N GLY A 948 -9.71 26.22 -23.07
CA GLY A 948 -9.75 26.77 -24.43
C GLY A 948 -8.50 27.60 -24.73
N ASP A 949 -8.48 28.85 -24.30
CA ASP A 949 -7.45 29.84 -24.66
C ASP A 949 -6.27 29.90 -23.65
N ALA A 950 -6.43 29.26 -22.49
CA ALA A 950 -5.39 29.23 -21.47
C ALA A 950 -5.03 27.79 -21.10
N GLU A 951 -3.75 27.63 -20.79
CA GLU A 951 -3.18 26.45 -20.17
C GLU A 951 -2.74 26.85 -18.76
N ILE A 952 -3.10 26.04 -17.78
CA ILE A 952 -2.68 26.20 -16.38
C ILE A 952 -1.93 24.94 -16.01
N SER A 953 -0.61 25.02 -15.91
CA SER A 953 0.20 23.88 -15.49
C SER A 953 0.30 23.80 -13.97
N GLU A 954 0.62 22.60 -13.48
CA GLU A 954 0.96 22.38 -12.08
C GLU A 954 2.14 23.28 -11.65
N ALA A 955 3.11 23.49 -12.55
CA ALA A 955 4.26 24.36 -12.29
C ALA A 955 3.81 25.82 -12.10
N ASP A 956 2.88 26.32 -12.92
CA ASP A 956 2.32 27.66 -12.77
C ASP A 956 1.64 27.83 -11.40
N LEU A 957 0.81 26.85 -11.00
CA LEU A 957 0.13 26.88 -9.70
C LEU A 957 1.12 26.77 -8.52
N ARG A 958 2.20 25.98 -8.66
CA ARG A 958 3.25 25.89 -7.63
C ARG A 958 4.12 27.15 -7.55
N ALA A 959 4.32 27.86 -8.65
CA ALA A 959 5.03 29.12 -8.68
C ALA A 959 4.17 30.28 -8.15
N ALA A 960 2.87 30.26 -8.46
CA ALA A 960 1.90 31.22 -7.95
C ALA A 960 1.80 31.13 -6.42
N ASN A 961 1.34 32.18 -5.77
CA ASN A 961 1.35 32.26 -4.33
C ASN A 961 -0.03 32.67 -3.79
N PHE A 962 -0.87 31.66 -3.55
CA PHE A 962 -2.28 31.84 -3.22
C PHE A 962 -2.66 31.23 -1.86
N PHE A 963 -3.85 31.60 -1.37
CA PHE A 963 -4.43 31.17 -0.07
C PHE A 963 -3.57 31.48 1.17
N ARG A 964 -2.73 32.51 1.12
CA ARG A 964 -1.96 33.00 2.29
C ARG A 964 -2.84 33.52 3.44
N GLN A 965 -4.10 33.85 3.13
CA GLN A 965 -5.06 34.45 4.05
C GLN A 965 -5.83 33.36 4.82
N PRO A 966 -6.50 33.68 5.94
CA PRO A 966 -7.26 32.68 6.71
C PRO A 966 -8.40 32.01 5.93
N LYS A 967 -8.76 32.52 4.75
CA LYS A 967 -9.82 31.98 3.92
C LYS A 967 -9.31 30.87 3.00
N ARG A 968 -10.02 29.73 3.02
CA ARG A 968 -9.64 28.49 2.36
C ARG A 968 -10.78 28.01 1.46
N PRO A 969 -10.62 28.03 0.13
CA PRO A 969 -11.70 27.67 -0.77
C PRO A 969 -11.90 26.15 -0.85
N LEU A 970 -13.11 25.76 -1.21
CA LEU A 970 -13.37 24.47 -1.85
C LEU A 970 -12.90 24.57 -3.30
N VAL A 971 -12.06 23.65 -3.75
CA VAL A 971 -11.66 23.57 -5.15
C VAL A 971 -12.37 22.38 -5.80
N PHE A 972 -13.13 22.62 -6.85
CA PHE A 972 -13.77 21.57 -7.63
C PHE A 972 -13.18 21.57 -9.04
N VAL A 973 -12.27 20.62 -9.28
CA VAL A 973 -11.59 20.43 -10.56
C VAL A 973 -12.39 19.43 -11.40
N ASN A 974 -13.48 19.89 -12.00
CA ASN A 974 -14.36 19.10 -12.86
C ASN A 974 -13.77 18.93 -14.27
N ALA A 975 -12.67 18.19 -14.32
CA ALA A 975 -11.84 17.96 -15.50
C ALA A 975 -11.29 16.53 -15.49
N CYS A 976 -10.96 15.98 -16.66
CA CYS A 976 -10.42 14.63 -16.80
C CYS A 976 -9.17 14.40 -15.94
N GLN A 977 -9.13 13.28 -15.21
CA GLN A 977 -7.94 12.83 -14.45
C GLN A 977 -7.40 13.88 -13.45
N SER A 978 -8.26 14.78 -12.95
CA SER A 978 -7.85 15.83 -12.02
C SER A 978 -7.49 15.32 -10.61
N ALA A 979 -7.96 14.12 -10.28
CA ALA A 979 -7.64 13.34 -9.09
C ALA A 979 -7.02 11.99 -9.47
N ASP A 980 -6.07 12.00 -10.42
CA ASP A 980 -5.50 10.77 -10.97
C ASP A 980 -4.99 9.82 -9.87
N LEU A 981 -5.22 8.54 -10.09
CA LEU A 981 -4.88 7.45 -9.18
C LEU A 981 -3.45 6.94 -9.39
N LEU A 982 -2.58 7.62 -10.13
CA LEU A 982 -1.25 7.06 -10.39
C LEU A 982 -0.41 7.02 -9.10
N PRO A 983 0.11 5.85 -8.70
CA PRO A 983 1.08 5.79 -7.62
C PRO A 983 2.35 6.56 -8.00
N GLY A 984 3.00 7.16 -7.00
CA GLY A 984 4.27 7.87 -7.19
C GLY A 984 4.17 9.36 -7.53
N VAL A 985 2.97 9.89 -7.80
CA VAL A 985 2.77 11.34 -7.97
C VAL A 985 2.38 11.97 -6.64
N SER A 986 3.39 12.29 -5.81
CA SER A 986 3.21 13.28 -4.72
C SER A 986 2.81 14.66 -5.27
N SER A 987 3.05 14.88 -6.57
CA SER A 987 2.74 16.06 -7.38
C SER A 987 1.48 15.86 -8.24
N GLY A 988 0.58 16.85 -8.27
CA GLY A 988 -0.64 16.82 -9.07
C GLY A 988 -1.56 17.97 -8.66
N LEU A 989 -2.59 18.28 -9.44
CA LEU A 989 -3.47 19.44 -9.18
C LEU A 989 -4.09 19.39 -7.79
N THR A 990 -4.60 18.22 -7.40
CA THR A 990 -5.15 17.99 -6.05
C THR A 990 -4.11 18.28 -4.97
N GLY A 991 -2.89 17.77 -5.11
CA GLY A 991 -1.79 18.03 -4.19
C GLY A 991 -1.47 19.51 -4.08
N VAL A 992 -1.35 20.22 -5.21
CA VAL A 992 -1.05 21.67 -5.22
C VAL A 992 -2.09 22.48 -4.43
N PHE A 993 -3.38 22.24 -4.65
CA PHE A 993 -4.41 22.99 -3.92
C PHE A 993 -4.43 22.64 -2.42
N LEU A 994 -4.23 21.37 -2.06
CA LEU A 994 -4.18 20.94 -0.66
C LEU A 994 -2.93 21.47 0.08
N ASP A 995 -1.77 21.48 -0.58
CA ASP A 995 -0.51 22.06 -0.08
C ASP A 995 -0.67 23.56 0.22
N ARG A 996 -1.58 24.21 -0.52
CA ARG A 996 -1.96 25.61 -0.35
C ARG A 996 -3.14 25.80 0.60
N GLN A 997 -3.50 24.79 1.38
CA GLN A 997 -4.56 24.87 2.38
C GLN A 997 -5.98 25.06 1.82
N ALA A 998 -6.27 24.62 0.58
CA ALA A 998 -7.67 24.44 0.17
C ALA A 998 -8.40 23.56 1.20
N VAL A 999 -9.65 23.89 1.53
CA VAL A 999 -10.42 23.15 2.55
C VAL A 999 -10.72 21.72 2.11
N ALA A 1000 -10.96 21.58 0.81
CA ALA A 1000 -11.16 20.32 0.13
C ALA A 1000 -10.92 20.52 -1.37
N VAL A 1001 -10.62 19.42 -2.04
CA VAL A 1001 -10.52 19.31 -3.49
C VAL A 1001 -11.40 18.17 -3.96
N ILE A 1002 -12.24 18.42 -4.95
CA ILE A 1002 -12.99 17.39 -5.67
C ILE A 1002 -12.37 17.26 -7.06
N GLY A 1003 -12.10 16.03 -7.49
CA GLY A 1003 -11.59 15.75 -8.84
C GLY A 1003 -12.09 14.41 -9.36
N THR A 1004 -11.65 14.04 -10.56
CA THR A 1004 -11.99 12.77 -11.21
C THR A 1004 -10.78 11.84 -11.33
N GLU A 1005 -10.97 10.57 -11.02
CA GLU A 1005 -9.92 9.54 -11.06
C GLU A 1005 -9.55 9.09 -12.47
N CYS A 1006 -10.40 9.37 -13.46
CA CYS A 1006 -10.19 8.98 -14.86
C CYS A 1006 -10.76 10.05 -15.82
N PRO A 1007 -10.69 9.86 -17.15
CA PRO A 1007 -11.39 10.73 -18.09
C PRO A 1007 -12.89 10.80 -17.80
N VAL A 1008 -13.51 11.96 -18.01
CA VAL A 1008 -14.95 12.18 -17.85
C VAL A 1008 -15.49 12.96 -19.06
N THR A 1009 -16.71 12.68 -19.50
CA THR A 1009 -17.33 13.44 -20.59
C THR A 1009 -17.84 14.79 -20.09
N ALA A 1010 -17.78 15.84 -20.92
CA ALA A 1010 -18.34 17.14 -20.56
C ALA A 1010 -19.85 17.07 -20.24
N ILE A 1011 -20.57 16.17 -20.92
CA ILE A 1011 -22.00 15.90 -20.68
C ILE A 1011 -22.24 15.40 -19.26
N PHE A 1012 -21.44 14.45 -18.80
CA PHE A 1012 -21.59 13.91 -17.46
C PHE A 1012 -21.05 14.87 -16.41
N ALA A 1013 -19.93 15.53 -16.68
CA ALA A 1013 -19.35 16.52 -15.79
C ALA A 1013 -20.32 17.69 -15.51
N ASP A 1014 -21.04 18.17 -16.53
CA ASP A 1014 -22.10 19.18 -16.39
C ASP A 1014 -23.23 18.68 -15.50
N ALA A 1015 -23.74 17.46 -15.77
CA ALA A 1015 -24.81 16.85 -15.00
C ALA A 1015 -24.41 16.65 -13.52
N PHE A 1016 -23.20 16.19 -13.26
CA PHE A 1016 -22.68 15.96 -11.93
C PHE A 1016 -22.56 17.27 -11.14
N ALA A 1017 -22.01 18.33 -11.74
CA ALA A 1017 -21.94 19.65 -11.11
C ALA A 1017 -23.33 20.22 -10.82
N GLY A 1018 -24.28 20.06 -11.75
CA GLY A 1018 -25.67 20.45 -11.57
C GLY A 1018 -26.39 19.71 -10.43
N ALA A 1019 -25.95 18.50 -10.07
CA ALA A 1019 -26.48 17.75 -8.94
C ALA A 1019 -25.77 18.07 -7.61
N LEU A 1020 -24.45 18.29 -7.65
CA LEU A 1020 -23.63 18.50 -6.46
C LEU A 1020 -23.70 19.93 -5.92
N LEU A 1021 -23.48 20.95 -6.77
CA LEU A 1021 -23.34 22.33 -6.31
C LEU A 1021 -24.60 22.84 -5.57
N PRO A 1022 -25.85 22.56 -6.02
CA PRO A 1022 -27.03 22.99 -5.27
C PRO A 1022 -27.09 22.41 -3.85
N ARG A 1023 -26.67 21.16 -3.66
CA ARG A 1023 -26.61 20.52 -2.34
C ARG A 1023 -25.63 21.26 -1.42
N LEU A 1024 -24.46 21.60 -1.95
CA LEU A 1024 -23.46 22.36 -1.20
C LEU A 1024 -23.97 23.77 -0.84
N LEU A 1025 -24.60 24.47 -1.79
CA LEU A 1025 -25.19 25.80 -1.54
C LEU A 1025 -26.38 25.76 -0.57
N ASN A 1026 -27.04 24.61 -0.42
CA ASN A 1026 -28.04 24.35 0.61
C ASN A 1026 -27.44 23.97 1.98
N GLY A 1027 -26.12 23.99 2.13
CA GLY A 1027 -25.42 23.72 3.39
C GLY A 1027 -25.29 22.24 3.75
N GLU A 1028 -25.56 21.32 2.81
CA GLU A 1028 -25.31 19.88 3.00
C GLU A 1028 -23.80 19.63 3.22
N PRO A 1029 -23.39 18.72 4.14
CA PRO A 1029 -21.99 18.33 4.25
C PRO A 1029 -21.46 17.81 2.93
N LEU A 1030 -20.23 18.18 2.59
CA LEU A 1030 -19.58 17.79 1.34
C LEU A 1030 -19.59 16.28 1.10
N GLY A 1031 -19.26 15.48 2.12
CA GLY A 1031 -19.24 14.02 2.04
C GLY A 1031 -20.64 13.41 1.87
N ALA A 1032 -21.65 13.99 2.53
CA ALA A 1032 -23.04 13.56 2.40
C ALA A 1032 -23.59 13.90 1.00
N ALA A 1033 -23.32 15.12 0.52
CA ALA A 1033 -23.71 15.56 -0.80
C ALA A 1033 -23.07 14.69 -1.90
N MET A 1034 -21.77 14.37 -1.78
CA MET A 1034 -21.08 13.45 -2.70
C MET A 1034 -21.71 12.06 -2.72
N LEU A 1035 -22.00 11.47 -1.55
CA LEU A 1035 -22.65 10.17 -1.44
C LEU A 1035 -24.06 10.20 -2.05
N ALA A 1036 -24.84 11.25 -1.79
CA ALA A 1036 -26.19 11.40 -2.32
C ALA A 1036 -26.19 11.53 -3.86
N VAL A 1037 -25.25 12.29 -4.42
CA VAL A 1037 -25.10 12.42 -5.88
C VAL A 1037 -24.70 11.08 -6.51
N ARG A 1038 -23.76 10.34 -5.91
CA ARG A 1038 -23.40 9.00 -6.37
C ARG A 1038 -24.59 8.04 -6.40
N ARG A 1039 -25.39 8.02 -5.33
CA ARG A 1039 -26.61 7.21 -5.26
C ARG A 1039 -27.63 7.60 -6.31
N ALA A 1040 -27.85 8.90 -6.53
CA ALA A 1040 -28.80 9.39 -7.54
C ALA A 1040 -28.41 8.93 -8.95
N PHE A 1041 -27.14 9.13 -9.35
CA PHE A 1041 -26.69 8.68 -10.67
C PHE A 1041 -26.68 7.16 -10.81
N HIS A 1042 -26.34 6.43 -9.76
CA HIS A 1042 -26.42 4.96 -9.75
C HIS A 1042 -27.86 4.49 -9.98
N GLN A 1043 -28.85 5.09 -9.30
CA GLN A 1043 -30.28 4.83 -9.54
C GLN A 1043 -30.71 5.16 -10.97
N ASP A 1044 -30.13 6.21 -11.56
CA ASP A 1044 -30.33 6.61 -12.96
C ASP A 1044 -29.55 5.75 -13.98
N ARG A 1045 -28.94 4.64 -13.54
CA ARG A 1045 -28.15 3.70 -14.35
C ARG A 1045 -26.90 4.36 -14.95
N ASN A 1046 -26.22 5.17 -14.14
CA ASN A 1046 -24.97 5.80 -14.47
C ASN A 1046 -23.93 5.59 -13.34
N PRO A 1047 -22.91 4.73 -13.55
CA PRO A 1047 -21.90 4.46 -12.52
C PRO A 1047 -20.79 5.52 -12.46
N LEU A 1048 -20.75 6.47 -13.39
CA LEU A 1048 -19.63 7.43 -13.52
C LEU A 1048 -19.51 8.40 -12.34
N ALA A 1049 -20.54 8.54 -11.50
CA ALA A 1049 -20.44 9.35 -10.30
C ALA A 1049 -19.41 8.80 -9.31
N LEU A 1050 -19.10 7.50 -9.39
CA LEU A 1050 -18.06 6.85 -8.58
C LEU A 1050 -16.64 7.31 -8.94
N LEU A 1051 -16.44 7.97 -10.09
CA LEU A 1051 -15.16 8.54 -10.51
C LEU A 1051 -14.73 9.76 -9.71
N TYR A 1052 -15.70 10.43 -9.08
CA TYR A 1052 -15.43 11.67 -8.37
C TYR A 1052 -14.93 11.37 -6.98
N THR A 1053 -13.76 11.92 -6.63
CA THR A 1053 -13.10 11.67 -5.35
C THR A 1053 -12.95 12.97 -4.57
N LEU A 1054 -13.13 12.84 -3.25
CA LEU A 1054 -13.08 13.95 -2.31
C LEU A 1054 -11.79 13.87 -1.49
N TYR A 1055 -10.93 14.88 -1.65
CA TYR A 1055 -9.80 15.12 -0.77
C TYR A 1055 -10.15 16.26 0.18
N GLY A 1056 -9.98 16.06 1.48
CA GLY A 1056 -10.46 16.96 2.52
C GLY A 1056 -11.64 16.36 3.30
N ARG A 1057 -12.12 17.11 4.29
CA ARG A 1057 -13.14 16.62 5.22
C ARG A 1057 -14.52 16.64 4.59
N GLY A 1058 -15.29 15.58 4.78
CA GLY A 1058 -16.66 15.47 4.30
C GLY A 1058 -17.67 16.22 5.17
N ASP A 1059 -17.30 16.63 6.37
CA ASP A 1059 -18.11 17.51 7.21
C ASP A 1059 -17.97 19.01 6.88
N ALA A 1060 -17.13 19.36 5.90
CA ALA A 1060 -17.07 20.71 5.37
C ALA A 1060 -18.42 21.12 4.79
N ARG A 1061 -18.85 22.36 5.08
CA ARG A 1061 -20.13 22.93 4.66
C ARG A 1061 -19.93 24.34 4.16
N ILE A 1062 -20.79 24.75 3.23
CA ILE A 1062 -20.96 26.16 2.91
C ILE A 1062 -22.04 26.69 3.84
N THR A 1063 -21.67 27.65 4.70
CA THR A 1063 -22.62 28.30 5.60
C THR A 1063 -23.09 29.60 4.96
N ALA A 1064 -24.40 29.86 5.02
CA ALA A 1064 -24.91 31.18 4.72
C ALA A 1064 -24.34 32.17 5.76
N PRO A 1065 -24.11 33.45 5.39
CA PRO A 1065 -23.76 34.47 6.37
C PRO A 1065 -24.82 34.49 7.48
N GLU A 1066 -24.39 34.39 8.75
CA GLU A 1066 -25.27 34.67 9.89
C GLU A 1066 -25.71 36.14 9.79
N GLY A 1067 -27.01 36.36 9.61
CA GLY A 1067 -27.61 37.68 9.40
C GLY A 1067 -27.61 38.58 10.62
#